data_AF-A0A0N5D182-F1
#
_entry.id   AF-A0A0N5D182-F1
#
_cell.length_a   1.000
_cell.length_b   1.000
_cell.length_c   1.000
_cell.angle_alpha   90.00
_cell.angle_beta   90.00
_cell.angle_gamma   90.00
#
_symmetry.space_group_name_H-M   'P 1'
#
loop_
_entity.id
_entity.type
_entity.pdbx_description
1 polymer ?
#
loop_
_entity_poly.entity_id
_entity_poly.type
_entity_poly.pdbx_seq_one_letter_code
_entity_poly.pdbx_strand_id
1 'polypeptide(L)'
;MHTASTSTALSPLAILALPASKRMKMSCYQTDKISDFAQDTDFVRHLRYHMKQLCIDQKNVVVYEILTASDPPNLDYASSLLDEMGYVTISEQNDSFSSMPLPVALEIFRLLDPKSLCKCMLVCTSWRNICLAPCLWRRLYSIQRMFRMRSVESEKEQLKKHTTCNGVVLWKEAFIERYRLCRNWHAGRCVVRTFAGHVQGITCVQFSSKRIVSGSSDNTIRVWDVDNSSTPGIGTMTLTGHSDAVRCLHLNGNRLASGSNDLTIKVWSLAVNQTWSSIACRQTMIGHTNYVRCLQMEENRLISGSYDHTLKIWSTKTGQCTKTLIGHSGAVICMQSNGHLLLSGSADLSMKASFYYCWDERMDVCAMTLHNAHDNAITCLQFYNDRIVSGSIDRTIKIWDLRTGKCVQTLDWKLSEGHTGVVRCLQIDSWRIVSAADDRTIKVWNLHTGERLCTLHSHTDGVTLVKMDCVGSHEAAISSDDESVEDETEALPISLAMFDFKQCDPKRCTGRKLVRYNLVKVMKLGSKFSGLLLSPNGDRTLSVEDVGLITNKGLAVVDCSWKQVGVTHLKYARCTQQRLLPYLVAANPVNFGKPCQLSCVEALAAALYIVGFKNFAGVILSKFKWGSNFLTMNKDLLEAYAECKTSADIIARQSAYLKMLEEEAKELKQCPIDMPESYDETSSSDE
;
A
#
# COMPACT_ATOMS: atom_id res chain seq x y z
N MET A 1 23.88 64.30 21.35
CA MET A 1 25.03 63.39 21.52
C MET A 1 24.51 62.09 22.07
N HIS A 2 24.76 60.99 21.35
CA HIS A 2 24.85 59.60 21.81
C HIS A 2 23.60 58.95 22.47
N THR A 3 23.20 57.72 22.18
CA THR A 3 23.76 56.64 21.35
C THR A 3 22.75 55.49 21.24
N ALA A 4 22.93 54.73 20.16
CA ALA A 4 22.24 53.49 19.79
C ALA A 4 22.37 52.31 20.77
N SER A 5 21.46 51.33 20.62
CA SER A 5 21.66 49.86 20.59
C SER A 5 20.33 49.17 20.98
N THR A 6 19.90 47.99 20.56
CA THR A 6 20.25 46.96 19.56
C THR A 6 19.05 46.02 19.52
N SER A 7 18.78 45.43 18.36
CA SER A 7 17.92 44.25 18.21
C SER A 7 18.45 43.05 19.01
N THR A 8 17.58 42.30 19.66
CA THR A 8 17.78 40.86 19.88
C THR A 8 16.46 40.11 19.68
N ALA A 9 16.56 39.08 18.84
CA ALA A 9 15.52 38.20 18.38
C ALA A 9 14.97 37.31 19.50
N LEU A 10 13.66 37.03 19.44
CA LEU A 10 13.04 35.90 20.12
C LEU A 10 12.69 34.82 19.08
N SER A 11 13.12 33.61 19.38
CA SER A 11 13.15 32.41 18.55
C SER A 11 11.77 31.73 18.38
N PRO A 12 11.57 30.85 17.38
CA PRO A 12 10.27 30.30 16.99
C PRO A 12 9.82 29.10 17.84
N LEU A 13 10.03 29.17 19.16
CA LEU A 13 9.70 28.08 20.11
C LEU A 13 8.61 28.44 21.12
N ALA A 14 8.04 29.65 21.07
CA ALA A 14 7.05 30.11 22.05
C ALA A 14 5.57 29.88 21.68
N ILE A 15 5.26 29.30 20.51
CA ILE A 15 3.85 29.11 20.06
C ILE A 15 3.28 27.72 20.42
N LEU A 16 4.10 26.80 20.97
CA LEU A 16 3.66 25.42 21.29
C LEU A 16 3.48 25.10 22.77
N ALA A 17 3.38 26.11 23.64
CA ALA A 17 3.11 25.88 25.07
C ALA A 17 1.95 26.74 25.57
N LEU A 18 0.71 26.29 25.32
CA LEU A 18 -0.39 26.56 26.24
C LEU A 18 -1.16 25.25 26.53
N PRO A 19 -1.59 25.01 27.79
CA PRO A 19 -2.00 23.70 28.28
C PRO A 19 -3.39 23.29 27.80
N ALA A 20 -3.59 21.98 27.69
CA ALA A 20 -4.83 21.30 27.30
C ALA A 20 -6.00 21.40 28.31
N SER A 21 -6.10 22.47 29.12
CA SER A 21 -7.09 22.59 30.22
C SER A 21 -8.07 23.76 30.11
N LYS A 22 -8.22 24.38 28.93
CA LYS A 22 -9.35 25.28 28.63
C LYS A 22 -9.96 25.01 27.25
N ARG A 23 -10.36 23.75 27.02
CA ARG A 23 -11.54 23.48 26.16
C ARG A 23 -12.76 23.83 27.01
N MET A 24 -13.13 25.11 27.03
CA MET A 24 -14.44 25.50 27.53
C MET A 24 -15.47 24.96 26.53
N LYS A 25 -16.37 24.13 27.04
CA LYS A 25 -17.51 23.55 26.33
C LYS A 25 -18.31 24.66 25.63
N MET A 26 -18.34 24.64 24.30
CA MET A 26 -19.48 25.13 23.52
C MET A 26 -20.17 23.88 22.96
N SER A 27 -20.88 23.19 23.86
CA SER A 27 -21.86 22.17 23.51
C SER A 27 -23.24 22.76 23.76
N CYS A 28 -24.08 22.71 22.74
CA CYS A 28 -25.52 22.98 22.78
C CYS A 28 -25.94 24.43 23.03
N TYR A 29 -26.10 25.20 21.95
CA TYR A 29 -27.36 25.94 21.82
C TYR A 29 -28.35 25.00 21.14
N GLN A 30 -29.43 24.69 21.88
CA GLN A 30 -30.60 24.01 21.35
C GLN A 30 -31.12 24.79 20.16
N THR A 31 -31.16 24.12 19.01
CA THR A 31 -32.00 24.47 17.88
C THR A 31 -33.44 24.18 18.28
N ASP A 32 -34.07 25.08 19.01
CA ASP A 32 -35.52 25.06 19.21
C ASP A 32 -36.09 26.45 18.96
N LYS A 33 -37.04 26.49 18.00
CA LYS A 33 -37.86 27.63 17.55
C LYS A 33 -37.17 28.69 16.69
N ILE A 34 -36.77 28.30 15.48
CA ILE A 34 -36.63 29.24 14.34
C ILE A 34 -37.95 29.22 13.55
N SER A 35 -39.02 29.77 14.14
CA SER A 35 -40.28 30.01 13.41
C SER A 35 -40.86 31.41 13.61
N ASP A 36 -40.27 32.26 14.46
CA ASP A 36 -40.77 33.61 14.70
C ASP A 36 -39.61 34.62 14.78
N PHE A 37 -39.00 34.94 13.64
CA PHE A 37 -38.29 36.21 13.48
C PHE A 37 -38.93 36.98 12.34
N ALA A 38 -39.97 37.72 12.70
CA ALA A 38 -40.47 38.79 11.86
C ALA A 38 -39.42 39.92 11.86
N GLN A 39 -38.97 40.28 10.65
CA GLN A 39 -38.09 41.40 10.28
C GLN A 39 -36.56 41.16 10.37
N ASP A 40 -35.95 40.93 9.20
CA ASP A 40 -34.51 40.74 8.91
C ASP A 40 -33.56 41.83 9.47
N THR A 41 -34.09 42.94 9.98
CA THR A 41 -33.29 44.10 10.42
C THR A 41 -32.66 43.94 11.81
N ASP A 42 -33.22 43.10 12.70
CA ASP A 42 -32.74 42.98 14.08
C ASP A 42 -31.55 42.02 14.22
N PHE A 43 -31.49 40.98 13.39
CA PHE A 43 -30.36 40.05 13.32
C PHE A 43 -29.07 40.75 12.85
N VAL A 44 -29.15 41.55 11.79
CA VAL A 44 -28.00 42.30 11.24
C VAL A 44 -27.48 43.33 12.25
N ARG A 45 -28.38 43.94 13.03
CA ARG A 45 -28.01 44.92 14.06
C ARG A 45 -27.28 44.25 15.24
N HIS A 46 -27.74 43.08 15.67
CA HIS A 46 -27.07 42.26 16.69
C HIS A 46 -25.70 41.73 16.22
N LEU A 47 -25.62 41.26 14.97
CA LEU A 47 -24.38 40.76 14.40
C LEU A 47 -23.32 41.88 14.26
N ARG A 48 -23.73 43.10 13.87
CA ARG A 48 -22.83 44.27 13.88
C ARG A 48 -22.36 44.66 15.27
N TYR A 49 -23.24 44.57 16.28
CA TYR A 49 -22.88 44.87 17.66
C TYR A 49 -21.82 43.88 18.18
N HIS A 50 -22.03 42.58 17.97
CA HIS A 50 -21.06 41.55 18.32
C HIS A 50 -19.76 41.65 17.53
N MET A 51 -19.82 41.92 16.22
CA MET A 51 -18.63 42.13 15.39
C MET A 51 -17.82 43.37 15.79
N LYS A 52 -18.39 44.37 16.47
CA LYS A 52 -17.64 45.51 17.00
C LYS A 52 -16.83 45.17 18.25
N GLN A 53 -17.25 44.19 19.04
CA GLN A 53 -16.60 43.82 20.30
C GLN A 53 -15.50 42.74 20.16
N LEU A 54 -15.43 42.05 19.03
CA LEU A 54 -14.45 40.99 18.78
C LEU A 54 -13.07 41.54 18.33
N CYS A 55 -11.99 40.83 18.64
CA CYS A 55 -10.66 41.14 18.09
C CYS A 55 -10.57 40.73 16.60
N ILE A 56 -9.62 41.27 15.84
CA ILE A 56 -9.47 41.03 14.39
C ILE A 56 -9.41 39.53 14.08
N ASP A 57 -8.68 38.75 14.88
CA ASP A 57 -8.54 37.30 14.69
C ASP A 57 -9.86 36.56 14.95
N GLN A 58 -10.66 36.98 15.94
CA GLN A 58 -11.97 36.39 16.22
C GLN A 58 -13.00 36.75 15.14
N LYS A 59 -12.95 37.97 14.58
CA LYS A 59 -13.81 38.34 13.44
C LYS A 59 -13.53 37.47 12.23
N ASN A 60 -12.26 37.19 11.95
CA ASN A 60 -11.86 36.35 10.82
C ASN A 60 -12.37 34.91 10.96
N VAL A 61 -12.41 34.36 12.18
CA VAL A 61 -12.99 33.02 12.43
C VAL A 61 -14.50 33.02 12.24
N VAL A 62 -15.22 34.03 12.74
CA VAL A 62 -16.68 34.13 12.58
C VAL A 62 -17.07 34.30 11.11
N VAL A 63 -16.34 35.13 10.36
CA VAL A 63 -16.55 35.29 8.91
C VAL A 63 -16.27 33.97 8.17
N TYR A 64 -15.24 33.23 8.56
CA TYR A 64 -14.92 31.93 7.98
C TYR A 64 -16.03 30.89 8.22
N GLU A 65 -16.61 30.84 9.43
CA GLU A 65 -17.74 29.96 9.71
C GLU A 65 -19.00 30.34 8.92
N ILE A 66 -19.27 31.64 8.74
CA ILE A 66 -20.41 32.12 7.96
C ILE A 66 -20.23 31.76 6.47
N LEU A 67 -19.04 31.94 5.91
CA LEU A 67 -18.72 31.61 4.50
C LEU A 67 -18.73 30.10 4.23
N THR A 68 -18.37 29.28 5.21
CA THR A 68 -18.40 27.81 5.05
C THR A 68 -19.80 27.22 5.22
N ALA A 69 -20.73 27.95 5.85
CA ALA A 69 -22.12 27.57 6.01
C ALA A 69 -23.04 28.08 4.90
N SER A 70 -22.57 28.89 3.96
CA SER A 70 -23.39 29.51 2.90
C SER A 70 -23.39 28.73 1.58
N ASP A 71 -24.55 28.70 0.92
CA ASP A 71 -24.74 28.04 -0.38
C ASP A 71 -24.04 28.80 -1.53
N PRO A 72 -23.67 28.11 -2.64
CA PRO A 72 -22.98 28.71 -3.80
C PRO A 72 -23.60 30.01 -4.35
N PRO A 73 -24.93 30.16 -4.53
CA PRO A 73 -25.51 31.42 -5.02
C PRO A 73 -25.41 32.57 -4.00
N ASN A 74 -25.38 32.28 -2.69
CA ASN A 74 -25.19 33.31 -1.67
C ASN A 74 -23.72 33.77 -1.60
N LEU A 75 -22.78 32.89 -1.95
CA LEU A 75 -21.37 33.23 -2.13
C LEU A 75 -21.16 34.09 -3.38
N ASP A 76 -21.87 33.83 -4.47
CA ASP A 76 -21.85 34.68 -5.67
C ASP A 76 -22.44 36.08 -5.38
N TYR A 77 -23.52 36.16 -4.60
CA TYR A 77 -24.08 37.44 -4.16
C TYR A 77 -23.17 38.21 -3.18
N ALA A 78 -22.52 37.50 -2.25
CA ALA A 78 -21.51 38.08 -1.38
C ALA A 78 -20.28 38.54 -2.17
N SER A 79 -19.88 37.81 -3.21
CA SER A 79 -18.84 38.22 -4.15
C SER A 79 -19.21 39.51 -4.87
N SER A 80 -20.44 39.64 -5.39
CA SER A 80 -20.87 40.87 -6.06
C SER A 80 -20.94 42.07 -5.11
N LEU A 81 -21.33 41.85 -3.86
CA LEU A 81 -21.34 42.90 -2.82
C LEU A 81 -19.90 43.28 -2.39
N LEU A 82 -18.98 42.32 -2.32
CA LEU A 82 -17.57 42.58 -2.06
C LEU A 82 -16.91 43.30 -3.24
N ASP A 83 -17.31 43.01 -4.48
CA ASP A 83 -16.88 43.76 -5.68
C ASP A 83 -17.39 45.20 -5.67
N GLU A 84 -18.64 45.45 -5.26
CA GLU A 84 -19.18 46.82 -5.09
C GLU A 84 -18.48 47.59 -3.96
N MET A 85 -18.15 46.92 -2.85
CA MET A 85 -17.38 47.49 -1.74
C MET A 85 -15.88 47.64 -2.07
N GLY A 86 -15.38 46.87 -3.03
CA GLY A 86 -13.99 46.85 -3.50
C GLY A 86 -13.56 48.12 -4.22
N TYR A 87 -14.50 48.93 -4.73
CA TYR A 87 -14.19 50.22 -5.35
C TYR A 87 -13.70 51.30 -4.37
N VAL A 88 -13.87 51.11 -3.05
CA VAL A 88 -13.52 52.14 -2.05
C VAL A 88 -12.14 51.92 -1.41
N THR A 89 -11.56 50.72 -1.49
CA THR A 89 -10.24 50.45 -0.88
C THR A 89 -9.44 49.40 -1.62
N ILE A 90 -8.93 49.73 -2.80
CA ILE A 90 -7.78 49.00 -3.37
C ILE A 90 -6.77 50.04 -3.86
N SER A 91 -5.87 50.44 -2.96
CA SER A 91 -4.54 50.85 -3.39
C SER A 91 -3.91 49.64 -4.08
N GLU A 92 -3.62 49.80 -5.38
CA GLU A 92 -2.90 48.83 -6.17
C GLU A 92 -1.61 48.39 -5.45
N GLN A 93 -1.34 47.08 -5.45
CA GLN A 93 -0.18 46.40 -4.86
C GLN A 93 -0.22 46.04 -3.37
N ASN A 94 -1.30 45.41 -2.89
CA ASN A 94 -1.19 44.54 -1.71
C ASN A 94 -1.20 43.07 -2.14
N ASP A 95 -0.11 42.38 -1.80
CA ASP A 95 0.14 40.97 -2.11
C ASP A 95 -0.95 40.09 -1.48
N SER A 96 -1.92 39.63 -2.29
CA SER A 96 -3.17 39.01 -1.83
C SER A 96 -2.95 37.76 -0.97
N PHE A 97 -1.81 37.09 -1.12
CA PHE A 97 -1.48 35.90 -0.32
C PHE A 97 -0.89 36.23 1.05
N SER A 98 -0.39 37.46 1.25
CA SER A 98 0.10 37.93 2.55
C SER A 98 -1.03 38.35 3.48
N SER A 99 -2.17 38.77 2.92
CA SER A 99 -3.39 39.12 3.65
C SER A 99 -4.33 37.93 3.89
N MET A 100 -4.13 36.80 3.22
CA MET A 100 -4.95 35.59 3.39
C MET A 100 -4.53 34.77 4.63
N PRO A 101 -5.48 34.09 5.31
CA PRO A 101 -5.17 33.13 6.36
C PRO A 101 -4.24 32.01 5.87
N LEU A 102 -3.21 31.70 6.66
CA LEU A 102 -2.18 30.69 6.34
C LEU A 102 -2.75 29.33 5.89
N PRO A 103 -3.84 28.78 6.48
CA PRO A 103 -4.41 27.51 6.00
C PRO A 103 -4.95 27.56 4.57
N VAL A 104 -5.58 28.68 4.19
CA VAL A 104 -6.15 28.88 2.85
C VAL A 104 -5.03 29.02 1.83
N ALA A 105 -4.02 29.83 2.14
CA ALA A 105 -2.83 29.94 1.31
C ALA A 105 -2.18 28.57 1.11
N LEU A 106 -1.96 27.79 2.17
CA LEU A 106 -1.36 26.46 2.07
C LEU A 106 -2.17 25.49 1.17
N GLU A 107 -3.50 25.56 1.17
CA GLU A 107 -4.32 24.74 0.24
C GLU A 107 -4.17 25.17 -1.22
N ILE A 108 -4.02 26.47 -1.49
CA ILE A 108 -3.75 26.96 -2.86
C ILE A 108 -2.34 26.52 -3.30
N PHE A 109 -1.33 26.76 -2.47
CA PHE A 109 0.05 26.38 -2.74
C PHE A 109 0.21 24.85 -2.89
N ARG A 110 -0.65 24.07 -2.24
CA ARG A 110 -0.71 22.61 -2.36
C ARG A 110 -1.12 22.11 -3.76
N LEU A 111 -1.77 22.93 -4.58
CA LEU A 111 -2.16 22.55 -5.95
C LEU A 111 -1.05 22.79 -6.98
N LEU A 112 0.00 23.54 -6.62
CA LEU A 112 1.08 23.92 -7.52
C LEU A 112 2.10 22.79 -7.73
N ASP A 113 2.71 22.77 -8.91
CA ASP A 113 3.81 21.86 -9.22
C ASP A 113 5.12 22.34 -8.55
N PRO A 114 6.10 21.44 -8.33
CA PRO A 114 7.34 21.78 -7.64
C PRO A 114 8.13 22.92 -8.29
N LYS A 115 8.06 23.08 -9.62
CA LYS A 115 8.78 24.17 -10.31
C LYS A 115 8.11 25.52 -10.03
N SER A 116 6.78 25.59 -10.06
CA SER A 116 6.05 26.81 -9.72
C SER A 116 6.23 27.17 -8.24
N LEU A 117 6.22 26.19 -7.32
CA LEU A 117 6.54 26.43 -5.91
C LEU A 117 7.92 27.06 -5.72
N CYS A 118 8.93 26.58 -6.45
CA CYS A 118 10.27 27.19 -6.42
C CYS A 118 10.29 28.62 -6.99
N LYS A 119 9.47 28.93 -8.00
CA LYS A 119 9.32 30.31 -8.52
C LYS A 119 8.63 31.21 -7.50
N CYS A 120 7.58 30.72 -6.85
CA CYS A 120 6.86 31.43 -5.79
C CYS A 120 7.77 31.81 -4.61
N MET A 121 8.76 30.97 -4.28
CA MET A 121 9.75 31.30 -3.25
C MET A 121 10.63 32.51 -3.59
N LEU A 122 10.71 32.91 -4.86
CA LEU A 122 11.52 34.05 -5.32
C LEU A 122 10.74 35.36 -5.35
N VAL A 123 9.42 35.32 -5.13
CA VAL A 123 8.53 36.49 -5.27
C VAL A 123 8.69 37.46 -4.09
N CYS A 124 8.49 36.99 -2.86
CA CYS A 124 8.67 37.80 -1.66
C CYS A 124 9.03 36.94 -0.42
N THR A 125 9.43 37.58 0.67
CA THR A 125 9.79 36.89 1.93
C THR A 125 8.61 36.14 2.56
N SER A 126 7.40 36.70 2.48
CA SER A 126 6.17 36.07 2.98
C SER A 126 5.83 34.79 2.23
N TRP A 127 5.87 34.82 0.90
CA TRP A 127 5.64 33.63 0.07
C TRP A 127 6.72 32.57 0.28
N ARG A 128 7.97 32.99 0.46
CA ARG A 128 9.07 32.09 0.81
C ARG A 128 8.79 31.34 2.11
N ASN A 129 8.28 32.01 3.14
CA ASN A 129 7.94 31.36 4.42
C ASN A 129 6.80 30.35 4.27
N ILE A 130 5.74 30.69 3.50
CA ILE A 130 4.63 29.76 3.22
C ILE A 130 5.13 28.54 2.44
N CYS A 131 5.93 28.75 1.40
CA CYS A 131 6.43 27.67 0.56
C CYS A 131 7.45 26.76 1.28
N LEU A 132 8.11 27.24 2.35
CA LEU A 132 9.02 26.43 3.17
C LEU A 132 8.28 25.54 4.19
N ALA A 133 6.96 25.65 4.31
CA ALA A 133 6.17 24.85 5.23
C ALA A 133 6.41 23.34 5.00
N PRO A 134 6.78 22.56 6.05
CA PRO A 134 7.06 21.13 5.94
C PRO A 134 5.90 20.29 5.36
N CYS A 135 4.65 20.71 5.60
CA CYS A 135 3.46 20.00 5.17
C CYS A 135 3.33 19.92 3.63
N LEU A 136 3.76 20.95 2.90
CA LEU A 136 3.72 20.98 1.44
C LEU A 136 4.69 19.95 0.84
N TRP A 137 5.93 19.95 1.32
CA TRP A 137 6.99 19.07 0.83
C TRP A 137 6.79 17.62 1.26
N ARG A 138 6.32 17.37 2.50
CA ARG A 138 5.89 16.03 2.94
C ARG A 138 4.75 15.51 2.05
N ARG A 139 3.83 16.42 1.69
CA ARG A 139 2.81 16.31 0.63
C ARG A 139 3.34 15.65 -0.63
N LEU A 140 4.18 16.42 -1.32
CA LEU A 140 4.76 16.08 -2.61
C LEU A 140 5.60 14.80 -2.55
N TYR A 141 6.31 14.61 -1.45
CA TYR A 141 7.08 13.41 -1.16
C TYR A 141 6.21 12.15 -1.12
N SER A 142 5.02 12.20 -0.50
CA SER A 142 4.11 11.05 -0.38
C SER A 142 3.25 10.79 -1.63
N ILE A 143 2.95 11.81 -2.44
CA ILE A 143 2.03 11.67 -3.59
C ILE A 143 2.68 11.01 -4.79
N GLN A 144 3.95 11.32 -5.08
CA GLN A 144 4.54 10.86 -6.32
C GLN A 144 5.03 9.41 -6.18
N ARG A 145 4.18 8.47 -6.58
CA ARG A 145 4.47 7.02 -6.57
C ARG A 145 5.76 6.62 -7.30
N MET A 146 6.22 7.43 -8.25
CA MET A 146 7.48 7.21 -8.99
C MET A 146 8.75 7.33 -8.12
N PHE A 147 8.64 7.85 -6.89
CA PHE A 147 9.78 8.23 -6.05
C PHE A 147 9.89 7.41 -4.76
N ARG A 148 9.14 6.31 -4.65
CA ARG A 148 9.22 5.43 -3.48
C ARG A 148 10.50 4.61 -3.52
N MET A 149 11.28 4.62 -2.44
CA MET A 149 12.50 3.83 -2.29
C MET A 149 12.16 2.36 -2.00
N ARG A 150 13.17 1.49 -2.17
CA ARG A 150 13.05 0.02 -2.11
C ARG A 150 12.61 -0.54 -0.75
N SER A 151 13.04 0.07 0.34
CA SER A 151 12.66 -0.32 1.71
C SER A 151 12.28 0.90 2.53
N VAL A 152 11.34 0.73 3.46
CA VAL A 152 11.03 1.71 4.50
C VAL A 152 12.28 2.06 5.31
N GLU A 153 13.23 1.12 5.46
CA GLU A 153 14.51 1.34 6.14
C GLU A 153 15.42 2.25 5.32
N SER A 154 15.51 2.05 4.00
CA SER A 154 16.28 2.94 3.11
C SER A 154 15.69 4.34 3.06
N GLU A 155 14.37 4.45 3.16
CA GLU A 155 13.66 5.71 3.30
C GLU A 155 13.94 6.36 4.66
N LYS A 156 13.92 5.59 5.75
CA LYS A 156 14.32 6.04 7.09
C LYS A 156 15.79 6.48 7.11
N GLU A 157 16.71 5.77 6.46
CA GLU A 157 18.13 6.13 6.36
C GLU A 157 18.35 7.41 5.55
N GLN A 158 17.64 7.57 4.42
CA GLN A 158 17.68 8.82 3.68
C GLN A 158 17.14 9.98 4.52
N LEU A 159 16.01 9.76 5.20
CA LEU A 159 15.42 10.79 6.07
C LEU A 159 16.36 11.12 7.24
N LYS A 160 17.04 10.12 7.84
CA LYS A 160 18.07 10.33 8.87
C LYS A 160 19.19 11.25 8.39
N LYS A 161 19.62 11.16 7.12
CA LYS A 161 20.63 12.08 6.55
C LYS A 161 20.15 13.54 6.52
N HIS A 162 18.85 13.77 6.38
CA HIS A 162 18.22 15.09 6.30
C HIS A 162 17.46 15.47 7.58
N THR A 163 17.74 14.79 8.69
CA THR A 163 17.20 15.13 10.02
C THR A 163 18.21 16.00 10.74
N THR A 164 17.78 17.19 11.16
CA THR A 164 18.60 18.08 12.00
C THR A 164 18.77 17.49 13.40
N CYS A 165 19.77 17.95 14.17
CA CYS A 165 20.01 17.51 15.56
C CYS A 165 18.78 17.67 16.49
N ASN A 166 17.83 18.53 16.12
CA ASN A 166 16.57 18.78 16.83
C ASN A 166 15.43 17.80 16.44
N GLY A 167 15.70 16.78 15.62
CA GLY A 167 14.70 15.80 15.18
C GLY A 167 13.75 16.28 14.07
N VAL A 168 13.93 17.52 13.58
CA VAL A 168 13.11 18.06 12.49
C VAL A 168 13.68 17.61 11.14
N VAL A 169 12.82 16.95 10.35
CA VAL A 169 13.14 16.47 8.99
C VAL A 169 13.03 17.63 8.00
N LEU A 170 14.10 17.87 7.24
CA LEU A 170 14.14 18.85 6.16
C LEU A 170 13.50 18.26 4.88
N TRP A 171 12.15 18.25 4.84
CA TRP A 171 11.37 17.64 3.76
C TRP A 171 11.69 18.19 2.36
N LYS A 172 12.06 19.48 2.26
CA LYS A 172 12.44 20.09 0.99
C LYS A 172 13.74 19.51 0.42
N GLU A 173 14.74 19.28 1.26
CA GLU A 173 16.05 18.75 0.83
C GLU A 173 15.94 17.28 0.42
N ALA A 174 15.22 16.49 1.22
CA ALA A 174 14.89 15.11 0.89
C ALA A 174 14.12 15.00 -0.44
N PHE A 175 13.16 15.91 -0.69
CA PHE A 175 12.45 15.97 -1.96
C PHE A 175 13.36 16.35 -3.14
N ILE A 176 14.26 17.34 -2.96
CA ILE A 176 15.19 17.78 -4.02
C ILE A 176 16.12 16.66 -4.45
N GLU A 177 16.66 15.87 -3.52
CA GLU A 177 17.53 14.74 -3.84
C GLU A 177 16.80 13.72 -4.73
N ARG A 178 15.58 13.33 -4.36
CA ARG A 178 14.74 12.41 -5.15
C ARG A 178 14.35 12.99 -6.50
N TYR A 179 13.99 14.27 -6.54
CA TYR A 179 13.64 14.97 -7.78
C TYR A 179 14.82 15.01 -8.76
N ARG A 180 16.03 15.30 -8.26
CA ARG A 180 17.26 15.27 -9.05
C ARG A 180 17.55 13.88 -9.61
N LEU A 181 17.41 12.84 -8.78
CA LEU A 181 17.61 11.46 -9.22
C LEU A 181 16.64 11.09 -10.36
N CYS A 182 15.35 11.37 -10.18
CA CYS A 182 14.34 11.12 -11.21
C CYS A 182 14.62 11.88 -12.50
N ARG A 183 15.01 13.16 -12.40
CA ARG A 183 15.39 13.96 -13.57
C ARG A 183 16.63 13.40 -14.27
N ASN A 184 17.60 12.88 -13.53
CA ASN A 184 18.77 12.23 -14.12
C ASN A 184 18.38 10.98 -14.90
N TRP A 185 17.45 10.16 -14.39
CA TRP A 185 16.89 9.02 -15.12
C TRP A 185 16.18 9.45 -16.41
N HIS A 186 15.31 10.47 -16.35
CA HIS A 186 14.60 10.98 -17.53
C HIS A 186 15.56 11.58 -18.58
N ALA A 187 16.61 12.26 -18.14
CA ALA A 187 17.60 12.87 -19.02
C ALA A 187 18.73 11.91 -19.44
N GLY A 188 18.77 10.67 -18.93
CA GLY A 188 19.87 9.73 -19.18
C GLY A 188 21.24 10.17 -18.63
N ARG A 189 21.28 11.07 -17.64
CA ARG A 189 22.52 11.55 -17.03
C ARG A 189 23.04 10.51 -16.05
N CYS A 190 24.14 9.83 -16.40
CA CYS A 190 24.78 8.82 -15.57
C CYS A 190 26.24 9.17 -15.31
N VAL A 191 26.75 8.72 -14.16
CA VAL A 191 28.17 8.72 -13.84
C VAL A 191 28.64 7.28 -13.97
N VAL A 192 29.64 7.05 -14.82
CA VAL A 192 30.16 5.71 -15.10
C VAL A 192 31.37 5.46 -14.20
N ARG A 193 31.35 4.35 -13.46
CA ARG A 193 32.53 3.79 -12.79
C ARG A 193 32.89 2.47 -13.44
N THR A 194 34.16 2.31 -13.81
CA THR A 194 34.65 1.10 -14.47
C THR A 194 35.42 0.23 -13.47
N PHE A 195 35.04 -1.03 -13.36
CA PHE A 195 35.75 -2.05 -12.56
C PHE A 195 36.45 -3.03 -13.50
N ALA A 196 37.78 -3.03 -13.51
CA ALA A 196 38.57 -3.96 -14.31
C ALA A 196 38.98 -5.17 -13.47
N GLY A 197 38.82 -6.39 -14.02
CA GLY A 197 39.40 -7.58 -13.37
C GLY A 197 39.08 -8.94 -13.98
N HIS A 198 37.91 -9.15 -14.60
CA HIS A 198 37.65 -10.40 -15.30
C HIS A 198 38.45 -10.50 -16.61
N VAL A 199 38.86 -11.71 -16.98
CA VAL A 199 39.63 -11.97 -18.21
C VAL A 199 38.72 -12.15 -19.42
N GLN A 200 37.54 -12.75 -19.20
CA GLN A 200 36.53 -12.97 -20.23
C GLN A 200 35.23 -12.19 -19.93
N GLY A 201 34.29 -12.25 -20.88
CA GLY A 201 33.00 -11.57 -20.80
C GLY A 201 32.23 -11.89 -19.51
N ILE A 202 31.56 -10.87 -18.97
CA ILE A 202 30.72 -10.99 -17.78
C ILE A 202 29.36 -11.52 -18.19
N THR A 203 28.94 -12.63 -17.60
CA THR A 203 27.70 -13.33 -17.92
C THR A 203 26.57 -12.97 -16.96
N CYS A 204 26.90 -12.67 -15.71
CA CYS A 204 25.93 -12.39 -14.66
C CYS A 204 26.49 -11.45 -13.59
N VAL A 205 25.61 -10.64 -13.01
CA VAL A 205 25.92 -9.63 -12.00
C VAL A 205 24.78 -9.58 -11.01
N GLN A 206 25.10 -9.39 -9.73
CA GLN A 206 24.16 -9.01 -8.68
C GLN A 206 24.81 -7.98 -7.77
N PHE A 207 24.04 -7.17 -7.06
CA PHE A 207 24.57 -6.21 -6.11
C PHE A 207 23.71 -6.14 -4.85
N SER A 208 24.32 -5.70 -3.75
CA SER A 208 23.71 -5.29 -2.51
C SER A 208 24.08 -3.82 -2.23
N SER A 209 23.64 -3.27 -1.10
CA SER A 209 23.98 -1.90 -0.69
C SER A 209 25.49 -1.62 -0.63
N LYS A 210 26.30 -2.64 -0.29
CA LYS A 210 27.76 -2.49 -0.08
C LYS A 210 28.62 -3.28 -1.05
N ARG A 211 28.06 -4.26 -1.78
CA ARG A 211 28.85 -5.21 -2.58
C ARG A 211 28.26 -5.43 -3.96
N ILE A 212 29.12 -5.61 -4.95
CA ILE A 212 28.75 -6.09 -6.28
C ILE A 212 29.37 -7.47 -6.45
N VAL A 213 28.66 -8.42 -7.04
CA VAL A 213 29.15 -9.75 -7.37
C VAL A 213 29.00 -9.96 -8.86
N SER A 214 30.08 -10.34 -9.54
CA SER A 214 30.09 -10.63 -10.98
C SER A 214 30.57 -12.05 -11.24
N GLY A 215 29.91 -12.76 -12.15
CA GLY A 215 30.33 -14.05 -12.68
C GLY A 215 30.73 -13.90 -14.14
N SER A 216 31.76 -14.62 -14.55
CA SER A 216 32.32 -14.53 -15.89
C SER A 216 32.48 -15.91 -16.52
N SER A 217 32.68 -15.90 -17.84
CA SER A 217 33.12 -17.06 -18.61
C SER A 217 34.54 -17.51 -18.28
N ASP A 218 35.30 -16.74 -17.49
CA ASP A 218 36.62 -17.13 -16.97
C ASP A 218 36.58 -18.13 -15.80
N ASN A 219 35.41 -18.73 -15.53
CA ASN A 219 35.11 -19.67 -14.45
C ASN A 219 35.18 -19.07 -13.04
N THR A 220 35.40 -17.76 -12.90
CA THR A 220 35.52 -17.09 -11.61
C THR A 220 34.30 -16.24 -11.27
N ILE A 221 34.10 -16.05 -9.96
CA ILE A 221 33.15 -15.06 -9.43
C ILE A 221 33.94 -14.03 -8.66
N ARG A 222 33.73 -12.75 -8.94
CA ARG A 222 34.39 -11.64 -8.22
C ARG A 222 33.40 -10.88 -7.36
N VAL A 223 33.80 -10.56 -6.13
CA VAL A 223 33.08 -9.66 -5.23
C VAL A 223 33.84 -8.34 -5.16
N TRP A 224 33.12 -7.24 -5.33
CA TRP A 224 33.62 -5.87 -5.34
C TRP A 224 32.97 -5.09 -4.20
N ASP A 225 33.76 -4.35 -3.45
CA ASP A 225 33.26 -3.43 -2.43
C ASP A 225 32.90 -2.07 -3.07
N VAL A 226 31.74 -1.52 -2.72
CA VAL A 226 31.20 -0.26 -3.28
C VAL A 226 31.74 0.96 -2.51
N ASP A 227 32.06 0.80 -1.22
CA ASP A 227 32.29 1.91 -0.28
C ASP A 227 33.75 2.44 -0.28
N ASN A 228 34.73 1.64 -0.71
CA ASN A 228 36.13 2.07 -0.73
C ASN A 228 36.41 3.09 -1.85
N SER A 229 36.42 4.38 -1.46
CA SER A 229 36.57 5.53 -2.34
C SER A 229 38.00 5.80 -2.84
N SER A 230 39.01 5.14 -2.28
CA SER A 230 40.42 5.47 -2.55
C SER A 230 40.97 4.80 -3.82
N THR A 231 40.42 3.65 -4.22
CA THR A 231 40.70 2.98 -5.52
C THR A 231 39.53 2.05 -5.87
N PRO A 232 38.79 2.27 -6.97
CA PRO A 232 37.77 1.33 -7.42
C PRO A 232 38.44 0.02 -7.87
N GLY A 233 38.26 -1.07 -7.10
CA GLY A 233 38.66 -2.42 -7.52
C GLY A 233 39.64 -3.19 -6.62
N ILE A 234 40.16 -2.61 -5.52
CA ILE A 234 41.18 -3.29 -4.69
C ILE A 234 40.57 -4.14 -3.55
N GLY A 235 39.27 -4.02 -3.27
CA GLY A 235 38.55 -4.93 -2.35
C GLY A 235 38.08 -6.23 -3.00
N THR A 236 38.83 -6.79 -3.95
CA THR A 236 38.40 -7.91 -4.80
C THR A 236 38.58 -9.26 -4.11
N MET A 237 37.47 -9.96 -3.84
CA MET A 237 37.50 -11.39 -3.53
C MET A 237 37.22 -12.18 -4.80
N THR A 238 38.07 -13.15 -5.12
CA THR A 238 37.88 -14.08 -6.26
C THR A 238 37.47 -15.45 -5.72
N LEU A 239 36.29 -15.92 -6.13
CA LEU A 239 35.81 -17.26 -5.83
C LEU A 239 36.13 -18.14 -7.03
N THR A 240 36.88 -19.21 -6.76
CA THR A 240 37.26 -20.24 -7.72
C THR A 240 36.70 -21.57 -7.23
N GLY A 241 36.25 -22.42 -8.15
CA GLY A 241 35.71 -23.74 -7.81
C GLY A 241 34.70 -24.31 -8.80
N HIS A 242 34.19 -23.51 -9.73
CA HIS A 242 33.50 -24.00 -10.93
C HIS A 242 34.54 -24.44 -11.97
N SER A 243 34.24 -25.50 -12.72
CA SER A 243 35.12 -26.00 -13.79
C SER A 243 34.82 -25.40 -15.16
N ASP A 244 33.72 -24.66 -15.29
CA ASP A 244 33.28 -24.01 -16.53
C ASP A 244 32.55 -22.68 -16.22
N ALA A 245 32.18 -21.94 -17.27
CA ALA A 245 31.63 -20.61 -17.23
C ALA A 245 30.44 -20.49 -16.26
N VAL A 246 30.51 -19.51 -15.37
CA VAL A 246 29.39 -19.18 -14.47
C VAL A 246 28.35 -18.44 -15.30
N ARG A 247 27.07 -18.83 -15.25
CA ARG A 247 26.00 -18.26 -16.10
C ARG A 247 24.95 -17.48 -15.34
N CYS A 248 24.71 -17.83 -14.08
CA CYS A 248 23.74 -17.17 -13.23
C CYS A 248 24.23 -17.07 -11.79
N LEU A 249 23.83 -15.98 -11.14
CA LEU A 249 24.14 -15.69 -9.75
C LEU A 249 22.91 -15.15 -9.04
N HIS A 250 22.75 -15.49 -7.76
CA HIS A 250 21.79 -14.85 -6.88
C HIS A 250 22.38 -14.65 -5.47
N LEU A 251 22.37 -13.40 -5.00
CA LEU A 251 22.82 -13.00 -3.68
C LEU A 251 21.61 -12.80 -2.77
N ASN A 252 21.58 -13.49 -1.64
CA ASN A 252 20.61 -13.28 -0.56
C ASN A 252 21.37 -13.04 0.75
N GLY A 253 21.48 -11.78 1.17
CA GLY A 253 22.30 -11.37 2.31
C GLY A 253 23.76 -11.79 2.16
N ASN A 254 24.24 -12.61 3.11
CA ASN A 254 25.60 -13.15 3.12
C ASN A 254 25.73 -14.51 2.40
N ARG A 255 24.69 -15.02 1.74
CA ARG A 255 24.76 -16.25 0.95
C ARG A 255 24.72 -15.89 -0.54
N LEU A 256 25.54 -16.57 -1.32
CA LEU A 256 25.57 -16.45 -2.77
C LEU A 256 25.36 -17.82 -3.39
N ALA A 257 24.49 -17.91 -4.37
CA ALA A 257 24.32 -19.10 -5.18
C ALA A 257 24.79 -18.83 -6.61
N SER A 258 25.51 -19.79 -7.18
CA SER A 258 26.03 -19.72 -8.56
C SER A 258 25.67 -20.98 -9.34
N GLY A 259 25.25 -20.80 -10.58
CA GLY A 259 25.03 -21.88 -11.54
C GLY A 259 26.01 -21.74 -12.71
N SER A 260 26.55 -22.86 -13.18
CA SER A 260 27.57 -22.92 -14.22
C SER A 260 27.18 -23.89 -15.35
N ASN A 261 27.92 -23.80 -16.45
CA ASN A 261 27.94 -24.81 -17.50
C ASN A 261 28.50 -26.15 -17.02
N ASP A 262 29.17 -26.22 -15.86
CA ASP A 262 29.66 -27.47 -15.26
C ASP A 262 28.55 -28.38 -14.69
N LEU A 263 27.28 -28.06 -14.96
CA LEU A 263 26.08 -28.76 -14.51
C LEU A 263 25.81 -28.64 -13.00
N THR A 264 26.67 -27.94 -12.26
CA THR A 264 26.56 -27.81 -10.80
C THR A 264 26.02 -26.45 -10.39
N ILE A 265 25.42 -26.45 -9.20
CA ILE A 265 25.07 -25.24 -8.48
C ILE A 265 25.88 -25.21 -7.19
N LYS A 266 26.55 -24.10 -6.92
CA LYS A 266 27.36 -23.94 -5.70
C LYS A 266 26.76 -22.85 -4.82
N VAL A 267 26.70 -23.12 -3.52
CA VAL A 267 26.31 -22.15 -2.50
C VAL A 267 27.53 -21.72 -1.70
N TRP A 268 27.82 -20.43 -1.75
CA TRP A 268 28.94 -19.78 -1.11
C TRP A 268 28.44 -18.98 0.10
N SER A 269 29.25 -18.99 1.16
CA SER A 269 29.07 -18.10 2.30
C SER A 269 30.03 -16.93 2.18
N LEU A 270 29.48 -15.71 2.13
CA LEU A 270 30.21 -14.44 2.02
C LEU A 270 30.39 -13.74 3.38
N ALA A 271 30.34 -14.50 4.48
CA ALA A 271 30.59 -13.98 5.82
C ALA A 271 32.03 -13.46 5.90
N VAL A 272 32.17 -12.15 6.15
CA VAL A 272 33.46 -11.50 6.35
C VAL A 272 33.62 -11.29 7.85
N ASN A 273 34.46 -12.11 8.49
CA ASN A 273 34.89 -11.86 9.86
C ASN A 273 36.20 -11.04 9.83
N GLN A 274 36.42 -10.21 10.85
CA GLN A 274 37.57 -9.30 10.95
C GLN A 274 38.94 -10.02 11.04
N THR A 275 38.96 -11.33 11.30
CA THR A 275 40.19 -12.10 11.56
C THR A 275 40.47 -13.23 10.56
N TRP A 276 39.48 -13.68 9.77
CA TRP A 276 39.68 -14.71 8.73
C TRP A 276 38.59 -14.65 7.66
N SER A 277 38.98 -14.57 6.39
CA SER A 277 38.08 -14.66 5.23
C SER A 277 38.08 -16.09 4.66
N SER A 278 37.28 -16.98 5.25
CA SER A 278 37.03 -18.31 4.67
C SER A 278 35.78 -18.23 3.82
N ILE A 279 35.97 -18.06 2.50
CA ILE A 279 34.90 -18.44 1.58
C ILE A 279 35.00 -19.95 1.39
N ALA A 280 34.11 -20.68 2.06
CA ALA A 280 33.89 -22.08 1.77
C ALA A 280 32.71 -22.21 0.80
N CYS A 281 32.91 -23.01 -0.25
CA CYS A 281 31.79 -23.64 -0.94
C CYS A 281 31.10 -24.54 0.09
N ARG A 282 29.96 -24.08 0.63
CA ARG A 282 29.23 -24.82 1.68
C ARG A 282 28.57 -26.06 1.11
N GLN A 283 28.04 -25.93 -0.10
CA GLN A 283 27.28 -26.99 -0.72
C GLN A 283 27.51 -26.97 -2.23
N THR A 284 27.75 -28.16 -2.78
CA THR A 284 27.64 -28.43 -4.21
C THR A 284 26.36 -29.21 -4.43
N MET A 285 25.53 -28.74 -5.34
CA MET A 285 24.26 -29.36 -5.69
C MET A 285 24.40 -29.90 -7.12
N ILE A 286 24.22 -31.21 -7.24
CA ILE A 286 24.42 -31.98 -8.48
C ILE A 286 23.09 -32.65 -8.80
N GLY A 287 22.66 -32.59 -10.06
CA GLY A 287 21.42 -33.24 -10.49
C GLY A 287 20.75 -32.66 -11.73
N HIS A 288 21.25 -31.55 -12.28
CA HIS A 288 20.96 -31.15 -13.65
C HIS A 288 21.80 -31.96 -14.64
N THR A 289 21.23 -32.25 -15.80
CA THR A 289 21.92 -33.00 -16.87
C THR A 289 22.50 -32.10 -17.96
N ASN A 290 22.20 -30.81 -17.92
CA ASN A 290 22.71 -29.80 -18.85
C ASN A 290 22.95 -28.45 -18.14
N TYR A 291 23.48 -27.45 -18.86
CA TYR A 291 23.90 -26.16 -18.34
C TYR A 291 22.84 -25.47 -17.49
N VAL A 292 23.23 -24.99 -16.30
CA VAL A 292 22.35 -24.22 -15.43
C VAL A 292 22.35 -22.77 -15.90
N ARG A 293 21.19 -22.29 -16.35
CA ARG A 293 21.09 -21.00 -17.03
C ARG A 293 20.54 -19.89 -16.17
N CYS A 294 19.58 -20.20 -15.31
CA CYS A 294 18.94 -19.22 -14.44
C CYS A 294 18.75 -19.79 -13.04
N LEU A 295 18.82 -18.92 -12.03
CA LEU A 295 18.81 -19.30 -10.63
C LEU A 295 18.23 -18.19 -9.78
N GLN A 296 17.42 -18.56 -8.79
CA GLN A 296 16.95 -17.67 -7.74
C GLN A 296 17.01 -18.38 -6.39
N MET A 297 17.53 -17.67 -5.38
CA MET A 297 17.68 -18.18 -4.02
C MET A 297 16.77 -17.41 -3.06
N GLU A 298 15.90 -18.16 -2.40
CA GLU A 298 15.07 -17.75 -1.26
C GLU A 298 15.79 -18.16 0.04
N GLU A 299 15.21 -17.92 1.22
CA GLU A 299 15.88 -18.18 2.50
C GLU A 299 16.23 -19.67 2.69
N ASN A 300 15.25 -20.54 2.50
CA ASN A 300 15.38 -21.99 2.68
C ASN A 300 15.39 -22.79 1.37
N ARG A 301 15.24 -22.12 0.22
CA ARG A 301 15.03 -22.77 -1.07
C ARG A 301 15.84 -22.12 -2.16
N LEU A 302 16.19 -22.91 -3.15
CA LEU A 302 16.82 -22.44 -4.37
C LEU A 302 16.09 -23.07 -5.54
N ILE A 303 15.77 -22.26 -6.54
CA ILE A 303 15.13 -22.72 -7.76
C ILE A 303 16.12 -22.48 -8.90
N SER A 304 16.30 -23.48 -9.75
CA SER A 304 17.19 -23.40 -10.90
C SER A 304 16.49 -23.86 -12.16
N GLY A 305 16.78 -23.19 -13.28
CA GLY A 305 16.38 -23.58 -14.62
C GLY A 305 17.59 -23.95 -15.46
N SER A 306 17.45 -25.04 -16.23
CA SER A 306 18.55 -25.60 -17.02
C SER A 306 18.14 -25.82 -18.47
N TYR A 307 19.16 -26.04 -19.31
CA TYR A 307 19.02 -26.47 -20.69
C TYR A 307 18.51 -27.91 -20.81
N ASP A 308 18.39 -28.64 -19.70
CA ASP A 308 17.76 -29.97 -19.62
C ASP A 308 16.22 -29.94 -19.69
N HIS A 309 15.64 -28.76 -19.96
CA HIS A 309 14.20 -28.50 -20.05
C HIS A 309 13.45 -28.58 -18.71
N THR A 310 14.18 -28.73 -17.60
CA THR A 310 13.59 -28.83 -16.26
C THR A 310 13.90 -27.61 -15.39
N LEU A 311 12.98 -27.36 -14.46
CA LEU A 311 13.22 -26.52 -13.30
C LEU A 311 13.37 -27.41 -12.07
N LYS A 312 14.37 -27.16 -11.23
CA LYS A 312 14.58 -27.93 -10.00
C LYS A 312 14.50 -27.02 -8.79
N ILE A 313 13.83 -27.50 -7.75
CA ILE A 313 13.79 -26.86 -6.44
C ILE A 313 14.74 -27.63 -5.53
N TRP A 314 15.58 -26.91 -4.82
CA TRP A 314 16.61 -27.43 -3.93
C TRP A 314 16.39 -26.88 -2.52
N SER A 315 16.68 -27.69 -1.52
CA SER A 315 16.76 -27.23 -0.14
C SER A 315 18.14 -26.62 0.11
N THR A 316 18.20 -25.35 0.54
CA THR A 316 19.48 -24.68 0.80
C THR A 316 20.21 -25.25 2.02
N LYS A 317 19.49 -25.95 2.91
CA LYS A 317 20.07 -26.59 4.11
C LYS A 317 20.74 -27.93 3.78
N THR A 318 20.11 -28.77 2.97
CA THR A 318 20.58 -30.14 2.68
C THR A 318 21.31 -30.26 1.34
N GLY A 319 21.15 -29.29 0.44
CA GLY A 319 21.70 -29.36 -0.92
C GLY A 319 21.02 -30.38 -1.83
N GLN A 320 19.95 -31.01 -1.37
CA GLN A 320 19.23 -32.03 -2.14
C GLN A 320 18.14 -31.41 -3.00
N CYS A 321 17.93 -32.00 -4.18
CA CYS A 321 16.82 -31.67 -5.07
C CYS A 321 15.52 -32.16 -4.41
N THR A 322 14.65 -31.25 -4.02
CA THR A 322 13.35 -31.57 -3.41
C THR A 322 12.31 -31.89 -4.46
N LYS A 323 12.27 -31.12 -5.56
CA LYS A 323 11.28 -31.29 -6.64
C LYS A 323 11.88 -31.01 -8.00
N THR A 324 11.40 -31.74 -9.00
CA THR A 324 11.70 -31.52 -10.43
C THR A 324 10.43 -31.16 -11.17
N LEU A 325 10.32 -29.91 -11.62
CA LEU A 325 9.21 -29.39 -12.41
C LEU A 325 9.51 -29.63 -13.90
N ILE A 326 8.70 -30.48 -14.52
CA ILE A 326 8.78 -30.84 -15.93
C ILE A 326 7.59 -30.20 -16.64
N GLY A 327 7.83 -29.59 -17.80
CA GLY A 327 6.75 -29.05 -18.59
C GLY A 327 7.19 -28.25 -19.80
N HIS A 328 8.37 -27.63 -19.78
CA HIS A 328 8.92 -27.00 -20.98
C HIS A 328 9.41 -28.07 -21.96
N SER A 329 9.24 -27.78 -23.25
CA SER A 329 9.74 -28.63 -24.34
C SER A 329 11.10 -28.19 -24.86
N GLY A 330 11.56 -27.01 -24.44
CA GLY A 330 12.86 -26.42 -24.78
C GLY A 330 13.63 -25.94 -23.54
N ALA A 331 14.86 -25.47 -23.76
CA ALA A 331 15.74 -25.01 -22.70
C ALA A 331 15.12 -23.88 -21.87
N VAL A 332 15.15 -23.99 -20.54
CA VAL A 332 14.66 -22.93 -19.65
C VAL A 332 15.73 -21.84 -19.58
N ILE A 333 15.37 -20.63 -20.02
CA ILE A 333 16.32 -19.54 -20.20
C ILE A 333 16.25 -18.54 -19.05
N CYS A 334 15.05 -18.22 -18.59
CA CYS A 334 14.82 -17.21 -17.57
C CYS A 334 13.72 -17.64 -16.60
N MET A 335 13.80 -17.11 -15.38
CA MET A 335 12.86 -17.44 -14.32
C MET A 335 12.76 -16.30 -13.30
N GLN A 336 11.63 -16.23 -12.62
CA GLN A 336 11.46 -15.43 -11.41
C GLN A 336 10.42 -16.04 -10.48
N SER A 337 10.66 -15.97 -9.18
CA SER A 337 9.80 -16.44 -8.10
C SER A 337 9.37 -15.31 -7.16
N ASN A 338 8.13 -15.37 -6.64
CA ASN A 338 7.64 -14.61 -5.48
C ASN A 338 7.36 -15.49 -4.24
N GLY A 339 7.99 -16.66 -4.12
CA GLY A 339 7.75 -17.62 -3.03
C GLY A 339 6.54 -18.54 -3.22
N HIS A 340 5.49 -18.07 -3.91
CA HIS A 340 4.30 -18.88 -4.24
C HIS A 340 4.07 -19.07 -5.74
N LEU A 341 4.51 -18.10 -6.54
CA LEU A 341 4.38 -18.09 -7.99
C LEU A 341 5.77 -18.15 -8.61
N LEU A 342 5.98 -19.15 -9.47
CA LEU A 342 7.15 -19.28 -10.31
C LEU A 342 6.77 -18.96 -11.76
N LEU A 343 7.43 -17.98 -12.35
CA LEU A 343 7.38 -17.72 -13.79
C LEU A 343 8.64 -18.25 -14.46
N SER A 344 8.46 -18.95 -15.57
CA SER A 344 9.56 -19.47 -16.39
C SER A 344 9.35 -19.12 -17.86
N GLY A 345 10.42 -18.69 -18.51
CA GLY A 345 10.49 -18.47 -19.95
C GLY A 345 11.48 -19.43 -20.59
N SER A 346 11.10 -20.01 -21.72
CA SER A 346 11.87 -21.05 -22.39
C SER A 346 12.15 -20.72 -23.86
N ALA A 347 13.08 -21.48 -24.43
CA ALA A 347 13.36 -21.50 -25.86
C ALA A 347 12.20 -22.03 -26.71
N ASP A 348 11.23 -22.72 -26.10
CA ASP A 348 10.04 -23.26 -26.77
C ASP A 348 8.93 -22.24 -27.06
N LEU A 349 9.27 -20.94 -27.03
CA LEU A 349 8.35 -19.81 -27.24
C LEU A 349 7.27 -19.68 -26.15
N SER A 350 7.31 -20.51 -25.11
CA SER A 350 6.30 -20.52 -24.07
C SER A 350 6.76 -19.83 -22.79
N MET A 351 5.81 -19.18 -22.14
CA MET A 351 5.92 -18.74 -20.75
C MET A 351 5.00 -19.59 -19.90
N LYS A 352 5.51 -20.10 -18.79
CA LYS A 352 4.71 -20.86 -17.83
C LYS A 352 4.71 -20.16 -16.49
N ALA A 353 3.51 -20.04 -15.92
CA ALA A 353 3.28 -19.58 -14.58
C ALA A 353 2.80 -20.79 -13.76
N SER A 354 3.59 -21.20 -12.79
CA SER A 354 3.30 -22.37 -11.96
C SER A 354 3.21 -21.92 -10.50
N PHE A 355 2.12 -22.30 -9.84
CA PHE A 355 2.08 -22.19 -8.38
C PHE A 355 2.80 -23.38 -7.78
N TYR A 356 3.54 -23.14 -6.71
CA TYR A 356 4.13 -24.20 -5.92
C TYR A 356 3.94 -23.86 -4.44
N TYR A 357 3.37 -24.80 -3.68
CA TYR A 357 3.16 -24.64 -2.25
C TYR A 357 4.20 -25.40 -1.46
N CYS A 358 4.59 -24.83 -0.31
CA CYS A 358 5.59 -25.40 0.57
C CYS A 358 5.09 -26.56 1.43
N TRP A 359 3.78 -26.67 1.65
CA TRP A 359 3.17 -27.61 2.60
C TRP A 359 2.33 -28.71 1.93
N ASP A 360 2.12 -28.63 0.62
CA ASP A 360 1.30 -29.60 -0.10
C ASP A 360 2.08 -30.20 -1.28
N GLU A 361 2.29 -31.51 -1.21
CA GLU A 361 2.92 -32.30 -2.27
C GLU A 361 2.02 -32.41 -3.52
N ARG A 362 0.71 -32.12 -3.39
CA ARG A 362 -0.30 -32.49 -4.40
C ARG A 362 -0.67 -31.42 -5.42
N MET A 363 -0.23 -30.16 -5.24
CA MET A 363 -0.69 -29.03 -6.07
C MET A 363 0.45 -28.36 -6.83
N ASP A 364 1.16 -29.12 -7.67
CA ASP A 364 2.03 -28.57 -8.72
C ASP A 364 1.20 -28.33 -10.00
N VAL A 365 0.26 -27.38 -9.93
CA VAL A 365 -0.59 -27.03 -11.07
C VAL A 365 0.05 -25.88 -11.82
N CYS A 366 0.36 -26.10 -13.09
CA CYS A 366 0.67 -25.01 -14.00
C CYS A 366 -0.57 -24.13 -14.14
N ALA A 367 -0.51 -22.94 -13.54
CA ALA A 367 -1.65 -22.02 -13.47
C ALA A 367 -1.98 -21.44 -14.84
N MET A 368 -0.93 -21.17 -15.63
CA MET A 368 -1.05 -20.57 -16.94
C MET A 368 0.11 -20.99 -17.83
N THR A 369 -0.21 -21.46 -19.04
CA THR A 369 0.76 -21.65 -20.12
C THR A 369 0.43 -20.71 -21.26
N LEU A 370 1.31 -19.75 -21.51
CA LEU A 370 1.24 -18.89 -22.68
C LEU A 370 2.06 -19.53 -23.79
N HIS A 371 1.38 -20.24 -24.69
CA HIS A 371 1.99 -20.79 -25.90
C HIS A 371 2.19 -19.67 -26.94
N ASN A 372 3.29 -19.72 -27.68
CA ASN A 372 3.66 -18.74 -28.70
C ASN A 372 3.55 -17.29 -28.17
N ALA A 373 4.07 -17.06 -26.97
CA ALA A 373 4.08 -15.72 -26.37
C ALA A 373 4.90 -14.75 -27.23
N HIS A 374 5.96 -15.26 -27.84
CA HIS A 374 6.86 -14.55 -28.73
C HIS A 374 7.07 -15.34 -30.02
N ASP A 375 7.55 -14.66 -31.07
CA ASP A 375 7.88 -15.28 -32.36
C ASP A 375 9.22 -16.05 -32.29
N ASN A 376 9.98 -15.83 -31.22
CA ASN A 376 11.25 -16.52 -30.95
C ASN A 376 11.50 -16.71 -29.44
N ALA A 377 12.56 -17.42 -29.09
CA ALA A 377 12.91 -17.81 -27.73
C ALA A 377 12.94 -16.64 -26.74
N ILE A 378 12.44 -16.89 -25.53
CA ILE A 378 12.28 -15.87 -24.49
C ILE A 378 13.56 -15.83 -23.68
N THR A 379 14.24 -14.69 -23.70
CA THR A 379 15.59 -14.51 -23.17
C THR A 379 15.60 -13.97 -21.75
N CYS A 380 14.61 -13.15 -21.41
CA CYS A 380 14.47 -12.54 -20.10
C CYS A 380 12.99 -12.35 -19.76
N LEU A 381 12.69 -12.43 -18.46
CA LEU A 381 11.34 -12.34 -17.93
C LEU A 381 11.42 -11.72 -16.55
N GLN A 382 10.50 -10.80 -16.27
CA GLN A 382 10.25 -10.33 -14.91
C GLN A 382 8.76 -10.02 -14.73
N PHE A 383 8.21 -10.19 -13.53
CA PHE A 383 6.88 -9.74 -13.15
C PHE A 383 6.95 -8.79 -11.96
N TYR A 384 5.97 -7.89 -11.93
CA TYR A 384 5.73 -6.95 -10.86
C TYR A 384 4.22 -6.76 -10.72
N ASN A 385 3.68 -7.03 -9.53
CA ASN A 385 2.24 -7.07 -9.26
C ASN A 385 1.52 -7.98 -10.29
N ASP A 386 0.49 -7.44 -10.95
CA ASP A 386 -0.34 -8.14 -11.93
C ASP A 386 0.24 -8.09 -13.37
N ARG A 387 1.49 -7.68 -13.56
CA ARG A 387 2.09 -7.54 -14.89
C ARG A 387 3.34 -8.40 -15.03
N ILE A 388 3.44 -9.10 -16.17
CA ILE A 388 4.65 -9.78 -16.60
C ILE A 388 5.24 -8.98 -17.77
N VAL A 389 6.55 -8.80 -17.79
CA VAL A 389 7.29 -8.26 -18.94
C VAL A 389 8.29 -9.29 -19.40
N SER A 390 8.25 -9.61 -20.68
CA SER A 390 9.14 -10.57 -21.32
C SER A 390 9.91 -9.91 -22.46
N GLY A 391 11.18 -10.27 -22.60
CA GLY A 391 12.01 -9.94 -23.76
C GLY A 391 12.42 -11.20 -24.50
N SER A 392 12.59 -11.08 -25.82
CA SER A 392 12.85 -12.22 -26.70
C SER A 392 13.95 -11.94 -27.73
N ILE A 393 14.40 -13.02 -28.38
CA ILE A 393 15.21 -13.00 -29.60
C ILE A 393 14.49 -12.28 -30.75
N ASP A 394 13.16 -12.21 -30.73
CA ASP A 394 12.36 -11.48 -31.71
C ASP A 394 12.53 -9.95 -31.65
N ARG A 395 13.38 -9.46 -30.73
CA ARG A 395 13.73 -8.03 -30.52
C ARG A 395 12.61 -7.22 -29.89
N THR A 396 11.49 -7.86 -29.54
CA THR A 396 10.34 -7.22 -28.90
C THR A 396 10.38 -7.39 -27.38
N ILE A 397 9.72 -6.46 -26.71
CA ILE A 397 9.39 -6.57 -25.28
C ILE A 397 7.88 -6.57 -25.18
N LYS A 398 7.30 -7.60 -24.56
CA LYS A 398 5.85 -7.72 -24.37
C LYS A 398 5.47 -7.59 -22.91
N ILE A 399 4.39 -6.88 -22.65
CA ILE A 399 3.79 -6.73 -21.33
C ILE A 399 2.49 -7.52 -21.32
N TRP A 400 2.35 -8.39 -20.33
CA TRP A 400 1.23 -9.31 -20.15
C TRP A 400 0.52 -9.02 -18.84
N ASP A 401 -0.79 -9.21 -18.82
CA ASP A 401 -1.56 -9.26 -17.58
C ASP A 401 -1.48 -10.67 -16.99
N LEU A 402 -0.95 -10.79 -15.78
CA LEU A 402 -0.74 -12.05 -15.07
C LEU A 402 -2.06 -12.81 -14.84
N ARG A 403 -3.17 -12.10 -14.65
CA ARG A 403 -4.46 -12.74 -14.31
C ARG A 403 -5.17 -13.26 -15.55
N THR A 404 -5.05 -12.56 -16.67
CA THR A 404 -5.79 -12.89 -17.90
C THR A 404 -4.92 -13.59 -18.94
N GLY A 405 -3.60 -13.50 -18.82
CA GLY A 405 -2.66 -14.02 -19.82
C GLY A 405 -2.65 -13.23 -21.12
N LYS A 406 -3.35 -12.09 -21.18
CA LYS A 406 -3.44 -11.29 -22.40
C LYS A 406 -2.24 -10.35 -22.53
N CYS A 407 -1.72 -10.24 -23.75
CA CYS A 407 -0.73 -9.22 -24.10
C CYS A 407 -1.39 -7.84 -24.04
N VAL A 408 -0.95 -6.99 -23.10
CA VAL A 408 -1.41 -5.62 -22.93
C VAL A 408 -0.70 -4.69 -23.90
N GLN A 409 0.62 -4.85 -24.04
CA GLN A 409 1.44 -3.96 -24.85
C GLN A 409 2.61 -4.71 -25.48
N THR A 410 2.93 -4.39 -26.73
CA THR A 410 4.15 -4.85 -27.41
C THR A 410 5.00 -3.62 -27.73
N LEU A 411 6.23 -3.59 -27.22
CA LEU A 411 7.25 -2.60 -27.55
C LEU A 411 8.10 -3.19 -28.66
N ASP A 412 7.98 -2.63 -29.85
CA ASP A 412 8.68 -3.08 -31.05
C ASP A 412 9.48 -1.92 -31.67
N TRP A 413 10.51 -2.26 -32.44
CA TRP A 413 11.38 -1.28 -33.09
C TRP A 413 10.62 -0.33 -34.01
N LYS A 414 9.53 -0.80 -34.63
CA LYS A 414 8.70 -0.02 -35.57
C LYS A 414 7.80 1.00 -34.88
N LEU A 415 7.22 0.64 -33.74
CA LEU A 415 6.15 1.42 -33.10
C LEU A 415 6.65 2.29 -31.94
N SER A 416 7.76 1.91 -31.29
CA SER A 416 8.22 2.56 -30.06
C SER A 416 9.72 2.82 -30.03
N GLU A 417 10.41 2.83 -31.18
CA GLU A 417 11.88 2.90 -31.25
C GLU A 417 12.53 1.86 -30.32
N GLY A 418 12.01 0.62 -30.37
CA GLY A 418 12.49 -0.57 -29.67
C GLY A 418 13.95 -0.95 -29.92
N HIS A 419 14.31 -2.17 -29.52
CA HIS A 419 15.65 -2.70 -29.75
C HIS A 419 15.80 -3.20 -31.19
N THR A 420 16.99 -3.02 -31.77
CA THR A 420 17.31 -3.54 -33.11
C THR A 420 18.00 -4.90 -33.06
N GLY A 421 18.47 -5.29 -31.87
CA GLY A 421 19.10 -6.56 -31.58
C GLY A 421 18.29 -7.40 -30.58
N VAL A 422 18.82 -8.56 -30.22
CA VAL A 422 18.17 -9.44 -29.25
C VAL A 422 18.16 -8.79 -27.89
N VAL A 423 16.99 -8.75 -27.24
CA VAL A 423 16.88 -8.32 -25.84
C VAL A 423 17.48 -9.42 -24.98
N ARG A 424 18.51 -9.13 -24.19
CA ARG A 424 19.21 -10.13 -23.35
C ARG A 424 18.77 -10.09 -21.90
N CYS A 425 18.48 -8.90 -21.40
CA CYS A 425 18.14 -8.70 -20.01
C CYS A 425 17.09 -7.61 -19.85
N LEU A 426 16.28 -7.77 -18.81
CA LEU A 426 15.21 -6.85 -18.48
C LEU A 426 15.11 -6.72 -16.96
N GLN A 427 14.89 -5.49 -16.49
CA GLN A 427 14.61 -5.18 -15.10
C GLN A 427 13.36 -4.27 -15.01
N ILE A 428 12.45 -4.56 -14.08
CA ILE A 428 11.21 -3.81 -13.85
C ILE A 428 11.23 -3.21 -12.45
N ASP A 429 10.68 -2.00 -12.36
CA ASP A 429 10.40 -1.31 -11.12
C ASP A 429 8.96 -0.76 -11.16
N SER A 430 8.51 -0.11 -10.09
CA SER A 430 7.13 0.39 -9.93
C SER A 430 6.61 1.27 -11.08
N TRP A 431 7.49 1.96 -11.81
CA TRP A 431 7.12 2.90 -12.87
C TRP A 431 7.95 2.78 -14.16
N ARG A 432 9.00 1.95 -14.17
CA ARG A 432 9.97 1.90 -15.28
C ARG A 432 10.38 0.47 -15.64
N ILE A 433 10.76 0.29 -16.89
CA ILE A 433 11.38 -0.93 -17.41
C ILE A 433 12.76 -0.54 -17.93
N VAL A 434 13.79 -1.30 -17.59
CA VAL A 434 15.13 -1.16 -18.15
C VAL A 434 15.43 -2.42 -18.96
N SER A 435 15.68 -2.25 -20.25
CA SER A 435 16.01 -3.34 -21.15
C SER A 435 17.39 -3.16 -21.75
N ALA A 436 18.07 -4.27 -21.97
CA ALA A 436 19.41 -4.32 -22.52
C ALA A 436 19.47 -5.33 -23.65
N ALA A 437 20.15 -4.97 -24.74
CA ALA A 437 20.18 -5.77 -25.95
C ALA A 437 21.57 -5.85 -26.60
N ASP A 438 21.66 -6.72 -27.59
CA ASP A 438 22.85 -6.89 -28.44
C ASP A 438 23.13 -5.69 -29.35
N ASP A 439 22.18 -4.76 -29.49
CA ASP A 439 22.37 -3.50 -30.20
C ASP A 439 23.28 -2.50 -29.45
N ARG A 440 23.90 -2.95 -28.35
CA ARG A 440 24.80 -2.17 -27.48
C ARG A 440 24.10 -1.07 -26.69
N THR A 441 22.76 -1.03 -26.74
CA THR A 441 21.96 -0.02 -26.07
C THR A 441 21.28 -0.57 -24.82
N ILE A 442 21.16 0.30 -23.82
CA ILE A 442 20.25 0.12 -22.71
C ILE A 442 19.13 1.14 -22.85
N LYS A 443 17.87 0.67 -22.90
CA LYS A 443 16.69 1.53 -23.04
C LYS A 443 15.90 1.53 -21.74
N VAL A 444 15.43 2.71 -21.34
CA VAL A 444 14.55 2.90 -20.19
C VAL A 444 13.19 3.32 -20.69
N TRP A 445 12.15 2.61 -20.24
CA TRP A 445 10.76 2.79 -20.63
C TRP A 445 9.91 3.14 -19.43
N ASN A 446 8.82 3.87 -19.65
CA ASN A 446 7.77 4.01 -18.64
C ASN A 446 6.90 2.75 -18.64
N LEU A 447 6.69 2.12 -17.48
CA LEU A 447 5.89 0.89 -17.35
C LEU A 447 4.41 1.09 -17.74
N HIS A 448 3.87 2.30 -17.53
CA HIS A 448 2.44 2.57 -17.71
C HIS A 448 2.10 3.01 -19.14
N THR A 449 2.92 3.87 -19.73
CA THR A 449 2.71 4.39 -21.10
C THR A 449 3.43 3.53 -22.15
N GLY A 450 4.50 2.84 -21.75
CA GLY A 450 5.42 2.15 -22.67
C GLY A 450 6.25 3.10 -23.54
N GLU A 451 6.23 4.40 -23.23
CA GLU A 451 7.08 5.38 -23.92
C GLU A 451 8.53 5.22 -23.47
N ARG A 452 9.44 5.43 -24.43
CA ARG A 452 10.87 5.47 -24.20
C ARG A 452 11.23 6.75 -23.46
N LEU A 453 11.84 6.61 -22.28
CA LEU A 453 12.34 7.74 -21.50
C LEU A 453 13.73 8.16 -21.98
N CYS A 454 14.66 7.21 -22.07
CA CYS A 454 16.02 7.49 -22.54
C CYS A 454 16.71 6.24 -23.12
N THR A 455 17.77 6.49 -23.89
CA THR A 455 18.68 5.49 -24.47
C THR A 455 20.10 5.76 -23.99
N LEU A 456 20.73 4.78 -23.36
CA LEU A 456 22.11 4.86 -22.89
C LEU A 456 23.02 4.11 -23.88
N HIS A 457 24.00 4.83 -24.42
CA HIS A 457 24.96 4.33 -25.43
C HIS A 457 26.38 4.24 -24.85
N SER A 458 26.53 3.59 -23.70
CA SER A 458 27.82 3.55 -23.00
C SER A 458 28.67 2.32 -23.36
N HIS A 459 28.07 1.27 -23.96
CA HIS A 459 28.74 0.00 -24.19
C HIS A 459 29.21 -0.12 -25.64
N THR A 460 30.40 -0.70 -25.82
CA THR A 460 31.03 -0.93 -27.13
C THR A 460 30.60 -2.25 -27.76
N ASP A 461 30.05 -3.16 -26.97
CA ASP A 461 29.56 -4.47 -27.37
C ASP A 461 28.18 -4.77 -26.74
N GLY A 462 27.54 -5.86 -27.16
CA GLY A 462 26.21 -6.27 -26.70
C GLY A 462 26.12 -6.38 -25.19
N VAL A 463 25.05 -5.85 -24.61
CA VAL A 463 24.88 -5.84 -23.15
C VAL A 463 24.27 -7.15 -22.70
N THR A 464 25.05 -7.98 -22.03
CA THR A 464 24.63 -9.32 -21.58
C THR A 464 23.63 -9.26 -20.43
N LEU A 465 23.80 -8.33 -19.49
CA LEU A 465 22.99 -8.26 -18.28
C LEU A 465 22.95 -6.84 -17.69
N VAL A 466 21.81 -6.50 -17.06
CA VAL A 466 21.63 -5.29 -16.28
C VAL A 466 20.96 -5.64 -14.95
N LYS A 467 21.43 -5.00 -13.87
CA LYS A 467 20.75 -5.03 -12.57
C LYS A 467 20.47 -3.62 -12.09
N MET A 468 19.27 -3.46 -11.55
CA MET A 468 18.78 -2.21 -10.98
C MET A 468 18.33 -2.46 -9.55
N ASP A 469 18.46 -1.43 -8.72
CA ASP A 469 17.82 -1.39 -7.41
C ASP A 469 16.33 -1.13 -7.61
N CYS A 470 15.55 -2.21 -7.64
CA CYS A 470 14.13 -2.19 -7.89
C CYS A 470 13.36 -2.41 -6.59
N VAL A 471 12.22 -1.74 -6.46
CA VAL A 471 11.39 -1.76 -5.25
C VAL A 471 10.76 -3.15 -5.01
N GLY A 472 10.69 -4.01 -6.04
CA GLY A 472 9.94 -5.26 -5.99
C GLY A 472 10.74 -6.56 -5.80
N SER A 473 12.06 -6.55 -5.57
CA SER A 473 12.84 -7.80 -5.54
C SER A 473 12.94 -8.47 -4.16
N HIS A 474 12.46 -7.84 -3.07
CA HIS A 474 12.65 -8.32 -1.69
C HIS A 474 11.40 -8.28 -0.79
N GLU A 475 10.20 -7.97 -1.29
CA GLU A 475 8.98 -8.15 -0.48
C GLU A 475 8.75 -9.62 -0.06
N ALA A 476 9.52 -10.58 -0.59
CA ALA A 476 9.49 -12.00 -0.22
C ALA A 476 10.60 -12.44 0.78
N ALA A 477 11.37 -11.52 1.36
CA ALA A 477 12.36 -11.83 2.40
C ALA A 477 12.30 -10.78 3.52
N ILE A 478 11.19 -10.77 4.27
CA ILE A 478 11.16 -10.14 5.59
C ILE A 478 11.77 -11.18 6.54
N SER A 479 12.99 -10.87 6.95
CA SER A 479 13.74 -11.59 7.97
C SER A 479 12.97 -11.64 9.27
N SER A 480 12.81 -12.85 9.79
CA SER A 480 12.21 -13.20 11.06
C SER A 480 13.14 -12.87 12.24
N ASP A 481 13.43 -11.59 12.48
CA ASP A 481 14.04 -11.12 13.74
C ASP A 481 13.77 -9.62 13.88
N ASP A 482 12.63 -9.25 14.49
CA ASP A 482 12.52 -8.08 15.37
C ASP A 482 11.15 -8.09 16.09
N GLU A 483 11.20 -8.16 17.42
CA GLU A 483 10.09 -7.77 18.28
C GLU A 483 9.84 -6.27 18.14
N SER A 484 9.01 -5.89 17.18
CA SER A 484 8.26 -4.63 17.26
C SER A 484 6.97 -4.76 16.47
N VAL A 485 5.90 -4.27 17.07
CA VAL A 485 4.51 -4.38 16.63
C VAL A 485 4.35 -3.77 15.24
N GLU A 486 4.38 -4.62 14.21
CA GLU A 486 3.90 -4.31 12.87
C GLU A 486 2.66 -5.15 12.59
N ASP A 487 1.63 -4.51 12.04
CA ASP A 487 0.34 -5.09 11.65
C ASP A 487 0.55 -6.26 10.67
N GLU A 488 0.70 -7.47 11.20
CA GLU A 488 0.59 -8.71 10.44
C GLU A 488 -0.83 -8.77 9.85
N THR A 489 -0.92 -8.66 8.52
CA THR A 489 -2.09 -9.18 7.82
C THR A 489 -2.04 -10.70 7.88
N GLU A 490 -2.45 -11.25 9.03
CA GLU A 490 -2.74 -12.67 9.22
C GLU A 490 -3.68 -13.12 8.10
N ALA A 491 -3.20 -14.03 7.25
CA ALA A 491 -4.03 -14.65 6.23
C ALA A 491 -5.22 -15.34 6.90
N LEU A 492 -6.44 -15.01 6.48
CA LEU A 492 -7.67 -15.54 7.07
C LEU A 492 -7.67 -17.09 7.01
N PRO A 493 -7.71 -17.80 8.15
CA PRO A 493 -7.79 -19.26 8.18
C PRO A 493 -9.17 -19.78 7.71
N ILE A 494 -10.12 -18.89 7.47
CA ILE A 494 -11.54 -19.20 7.20
C ILE A 494 -11.93 -18.62 5.84
N SER A 495 -12.56 -19.45 5.00
CA SER A 495 -13.15 -18.97 3.75
C SER A 495 -14.44 -18.17 4.04
N LEU A 496 -14.41 -16.87 3.74
CA LEU A 496 -15.60 -16.01 3.82
C LEU A 496 -16.26 -15.91 2.45
N ALA A 497 -17.59 -16.05 2.41
CA ALA A 497 -18.38 -16.02 1.19
C ALA A 497 -19.58 -15.06 1.31
N MET A 498 -20.10 -14.62 0.17
CA MET A 498 -21.29 -13.78 0.11
C MET A 498 -22.18 -14.16 -1.07
N PHE A 499 -23.49 -14.27 -0.81
CA PHE A 499 -24.50 -14.40 -1.85
C PHE A 499 -25.05 -13.02 -2.20
N ASP A 500 -24.74 -12.57 -3.43
CA ASP A 500 -25.15 -11.24 -3.92
C ASP A 500 -26.49 -11.33 -4.68
N PHE A 501 -27.56 -10.76 -4.11
CA PHE A 501 -28.87 -10.66 -4.74
C PHE A 501 -29.03 -9.42 -5.64
N LYS A 502 -27.98 -8.61 -5.78
CA LYS A 502 -27.93 -7.38 -6.59
C LYS A 502 -28.93 -6.29 -6.20
N GLN A 503 -29.38 -6.28 -4.95
CA GLN A 503 -30.33 -5.29 -4.45
C GLN A 503 -29.68 -4.07 -3.79
N CYS A 504 -28.40 -4.19 -3.41
CA CYS A 504 -27.64 -3.12 -2.80
C CYS A 504 -26.93 -2.26 -3.87
N ASP A 505 -26.82 -0.95 -3.62
CA ASP A 505 -26.06 -0.03 -4.47
C ASP A 505 -24.60 -0.50 -4.59
N PRO A 506 -24.07 -0.77 -5.81
CA PRO A 506 -22.70 -1.20 -6.03
C PRO A 506 -21.63 -0.31 -5.39
N LYS A 507 -21.88 1.00 -5.25
CA LYS A 507 -20.89 1.94 -4.68
C LYS A 507 -20.90 1.94 -3.16
N ARG A 508 -22.05 1.70 -2.53
CA ARG A 508 -22.24 1.79 -1.06
C ARG A 508 -22.27 0.43 -0.36
N CYS A 509 -22.42 -0.68 -1.09
CA CYS A 509 -22.47 -2.01 -0.50
C CYS A 509 -21.16 -2.38 0.22
N THR A 510 -21.27 -2.67 1.51
CA THR A 510 -20.15 -3.05 2.37
C THR A 510 -19.60 -4.44 2.02
N GLY A 511 -20.47 -5.37 1.66
CA GLY A 511 -20.11 -6.72 1.20
C GLY A 511 -19.30 -6.70 -0.11
N ARG A 512 -19.76 -5.98 -1.13
CA ARG A 512 -19.00 -5.79 -2.39
C ARG A 512 -17.68 -5.04 -2.17
N LYS A 513 -17.60 -4.17 -1.16
CA LYS A 513 -16.33 -3.52 -0.80
C LYS A 513 -15.35 -4.52 -0.19
N LEU A 514 -15.79 -5.47 0.63
CA LEU A 514 -14.95 -6.58 1.11
C LEU A 514 -14.46 -7.47 -0.03
N VAL A 515 -15.28 -7.70 -1.06
CA VAL A 515 -14.88 -8.43 -2.27
C VAL A 515 -13.74 -7.71 -2.99
N ARG A 516 -13.76 -6.36 -3.08
CA ARG A 516 -12.66 -5.58 -3.66
C ARG A 516 -11.36 -5.66 -2.85
N TYR A 517 -11.46 -5.95 -1.55
CA TYR A 517 -10.32 -6.18 -0.67
C TYR A 517 -9.87 -7.65 -0.65
N ASN A 518 -10.43 -8.53 -1.49
CA ASN A 518 -10.15 -9.96 -1.54
C ASN A 518 -10.40 -10.72 -0.22
N LEU A 519 -11.24 -10.18 0.68
CA LEU A 519 -11.56 -10.82 1.95
C LEU A 519 -12.77 -11.77 1.85
N VAL A 520 -13.62 -11.61 0.82
CA VAL A 520 -14.88 -12.36 0.67
C VAL A 520 -15.07 -12.80 -0.78
N LYS A 521 -15.47 -14.07 -0.99
CA LYS A 521 -15.80 -14.64 -2.31
C LYS A 521 -17.29 -14.52 -2.62
N VAL A 522 -17.64 -14.02 -3.82
CA VAL A 522 -19.04 -13.98 -4.27
C VAL A 522 -19.46 -15.34 -4.81
N MET A 523 -20.55 -15.89 -4.28
CA MET A 523 -21.14 -17.16 -4.71
C MET A 523 -22.28 -16.92 -5.71
N LYS A 524 -22.41 -17.80 -6.71
CA LYS A 524 -23.51 -17.75 -7.67
C LYS A 524 -24.81 -18.21 -7.00
N LEU A 525 -25.91 -17.49 -7.22
CA LEU A 525 -27.25 -17.89 -6.77
C LEU A 525 -27.57 -19.29 -7.32
N GLY A 526 -28.00 -20.22 -6.46
CA GLY A 526 -28.25 -21.63 -6.80
C GLY A 526 -27.07 -22.60 -6.57
N SER A 527 -25.86 -22.10 -6.32
CA SER A 527 -24.71 -22.94 -5.93
C SER A 527 -24.86 -23.43 -4.49
N LYS A 528 -24.47 -24.69 -4.23
CA LYS A 528 -24.51 -25.27 -2.87
C LYS A 528 -23.30 -24.79 -2.07
N PHE A 529 -23.54 -24.12 -0.95
CA PHE A 529 -22.49 -23.80 0.03
C PHE A 529 -22.52 -24.84 1.16
N SER A 530 -21.36 -25.41 1.47
CA SER A 530 -21.20 -26.47 2.48
C SER A 530 -20.93 -25.94 3.88
N GLY A 531 -20.62 -24.65 4.03
CA GLY A 531 -20.36 -23.99 5.31
C GLY A 531 -21.62 -23.39 5.94
N LEU A 532 -21.43 -22.48 6.89
CA LEU A 532 -22.51 -21.85 7.65
C LEU A 532 -23.00 -20.58 6.95
N LEU A 533 -24.31 -20.43 6.76
CA LEU A 533 -24.92 -19.25 6.15
C LEU A 533 -25.67 -18.40 7.19
N LEU A 534 -25.29 -17.12 7.31
CA LEU A 534 -26.03 -16.14 8.09
C LEU A 534 -27.21 -15.63 7.25
N SER A 535 -28.42 -15.94 7.71
CA SER A 535 -29.65 -15.59 7.02
C SER A 535 -30.76 -15.23 8.02
N PRO A 536 -31.65 -14.28 7.69
CA PRO A 536 -32.85 -14.00 8.48
C PRO A 536 -33.79 -15.21 8.64
N ASN A 537 -33.66 -16.23 7.78
CA ASN A 537 -34.49 -17.45 7.82
C ASN A 537 -33.86 -18.58 8.66
N GLY A 538 -32.82 -18.31 9.45
CA GLY A 538 -32.20 -19.33 10.29
C GLY A 538 -33.06 -19.72 11.49
N ASP A 539 -33.27 -21.03 11.69
CA ASP A 539 -34.07 -21.57 12.80
C ASP A 539 -33.32 -21.57 14.15
N ARG A 540 -32.01 -21.33 14.14
CA ARG A 540 -31.13 -21.31 15.33
C ARG A 540 -30.23 -20.10 15.33
N THR A 541 -29.95 -19.54 16.51
CA THR A 541 -28.97 -18.47 16.68
C THR A 541 -27.54 -19.02 16.64
N LEU A 542 -26.61 -18.21 16.15
CA LEU A 542 -25.19 -18.53 16.13
C LEU A 542 -24.63 -18.65 17.56
N SER A 543 -23.90 -19.72 17.87
CA SER A 543 -23.20 -19.91 19.15
C SER A 543 -21.77 -20.45 18.95
N VAL A 544 -21.04 -20.60 20.06
CA VAL A 544 -19.66 -21.15 20.08
C VAL A 544 -19.61 -22.62 19.61
N GLU A 545 -20.72 -23.36 19.61
CA GLU A 545 -20.77 -24.73 19.05
C GLU A 545 -20.48 -24.78 17.54
N ASP A 546 -20.78 -23.69 16.82
CA ASP A 546 -20.62 -23.62 15.37
C ASP A 546 -19.16 -23.35 14.95
N VAL A 547 -18.23 -23.17 15.90
CA VAL A 547 -16.79 -22.94 15.63
C VAL A 547 -16.22 -24.00 14.70
N GLY A 548 -16.46 -25.28 14.98
CA GLY A 548 -15.93 -26.39 14.19
C GLY A 548 -16.47 -26.46 12.76
N LEU A 549 -17.66 -25.91 12.51
CA LEU A 549 -18.24 -25.85 11.17
C LEU A 549 -17.66 -24.67 10.38
N ILE A 550 -17.45 -23.53 11.05
CA ILE A 550 -16.89 -22.32 10.44
C ILE A 550 -15.42 -22.53 10.07
N THR A 551 -14.61 -23.11 10.95
CA THR A 551 -13.19 -23.39 10.67
C THR A 551 -13.00 -24.37 9.52
N ASN A 552 -13.83 -25.42 9.44
CA ASN A 552 -13.66 -26.47 8.42
C ASN A 552 -14.29 -26.12 7.07
N LYS A 553 -15.39 -25.37 7.03
CA LYS A 553 -16.21 -25.20 5.81
C LYS A 553 -16.52 -23.75 5.43
N GLY A 554 -16.13 -22.78 6.26
CA GLY A 554 -16.30 -21.35 5.98
C GLY A 554 -17.62 -20.74 6.44
N LEU A 555 -17.69 -19.41 6.35
CA LEU A 555 -18.82 -18.58 6.76
C LEU A 555 -19.34 -17.76 5.57
N ALA A 556 -20.65 -17.73 5.38
CA ALA A 556 -21.31 -16.97 4.31
C ALA A 556 -22.35 -15.98 4.85
N VAL A 557 -22.51 -14.85 4.16
CA VAL A 557 -23.57 -13.87 4.40
C VAL A 557 -24.42 -13.65 3.15
N VAL A 558 -25.70 -13.35 3.35
CA VAL A 558 -26.60 -12.89 2.27
C VAL A 558 -26.56 -11.38 2.16
N ASP A 559 -26.16 -10.85 1.00
CA ASP A 559 -26.25 -9.42 0.70
C ASP A 559 -27.63 -9.10 0.13
N CYS A 560 -28.52 -8.63 1.02
CA CYS A 560 -29.85 -8.17 0.68
C CYS A 560 -30.11 -6.78 1.27
N SER A 561 -30.94 -6.00 0.58
CA SER A 561 -31.36 -4.69 1.08
C SER A 561 -32.42 -4.86 2.15
N TRP A 562 -32.23 -4.27 3.34
CA TRP A 562 -33.21 -4.29 4.43
C TRP A 562 -34.61 -3.78 4.00
N LYS A 563 -34.69 -2.94 2.97
CA LYS A 563 -35.97 -2.44 2.40
C LYS A 563 -36.74 -3.47 1.57
N GLN A 564 -36.09 -4.54 1.12
CA GLN A 564 -36.63 -5.52 0.16
C GLN A 564 -36.54 -6.97 0.67
N VAL A 565 -36.27 -7.19 1.96
CA VAL A 565 -36.10 -8.54 2.55
C VAL A 565 -37.37 -9.38 2.46
N GLY A 566 -38.55 -8.77 2.44
CA GLY A 566 -39.82 -9.51 2.22
C GLY A 566 -39.99 -10.04 0.80
N VAL A 567 -39.26 -9.49 -0.18
CA VAL A 567 -39.37 -9.81 -1.61
C VAL A 567 -38.17 -10.67 -2.08
N THR A 568 -37.12 -10.79 -1.27
CA THR A 568 -35.96 -11.63 -1.60
C THR A 568 -36.32 -13.11 -1.56
N HIS A 569 -36.13 -13.78 -2.69
CA HIS A 569 -36.22 -15.24 -2.75
C HIS A 569 -34.97 -15.89 -2.11
N LEU A 570 -34.90 -15.88 -0.77
CA LEU A 570 -33.81 -16.47 0.02
C LEU A 570 -33.64 -17.98 -0.23
N LYS A 571 -34.65 -18.66 -0.80
CA LYS A 571 -34.58 -20.07 -1.25
C LYS A 571 -33.47 -20.33 -2.29
N TYR A 572 -33.00 -19.30 -3.01
CA TYR A 572 -31.90 -19.44 -3.97
C TYR A 572 -30.51 -19.52 -3.32
N ALA A 573 -30.38 -19.18 -2.02
CA ALA A 573 -29.18 -19.41 -1.24
C ALA A 573 -29.20 -20.86 -0.69
N ARG A 574 -28.74 -21.81 -1.50
CA ARG A 574 -28.73 -23.24 -1.14
C ARG A 574 -27.63 -23.54 -0.13
N CYS A 575 -27.99 -23.56 1.15
CA CYS A 575 -27.13 -23.97 2.26
C CYS A 575 -27.88 -24.95 3.17
N THR A 576 -27.18 -25.99 3.65
CA THR A 576 -27.76 -26.99 4.57
C THR A 576 -27.82 -26.49 6.02
N GLN A 577 -27.05 -25.47 6.38
CA GLN A 577 -26.96 -24.96 7.75
C GLN A 577 -27.07 -23.43 7.75
N GLN A 578 -28.22 -22.92 8.20
CA GLN A 578 -28.50 -21.50 8.32
C GLN A 578 -28.53 -21.10 9.80
N ARG A 579 -28.05 -19.90 10.13
CA ARG A 579 -28.12 -19.31 11.47
C ARG A 579 -28.62 -17.87 11.42
N LEU A 580 -29.33 -17.50 12.47
CA LEU A 580 -29.73 -16.13 12.78
C LEU A 580 -28.67 -15.46 13.66
N LEU A 581 -28.42 -14.17 13.45
CA LEU A 581 -27.60 -13.38 14.36
C LEU A 581 -28.43 -12.93 15.57
N PRO A 582 -27.83 -12.88 16.78
CA PRO A 582 -28.49 -12.35 17.96
C PRO A 582 -28.68 -10.83 17.86
N TYR A 583 -29.45 -10.27 18.78
CA TYR A 583 -29.75 -8.83 18.83
C TYR A 583 -28.47 -7.99 18.94
N LEU A 584 -28.27 -7.09 17.98
CA LEU A 584 -27.15 -6.16 17.92
C LEU A 584 -27.60 -4.86 17.26
N VAL A 585 -26.92 -3.76 17.60
CA VAL A 585 -27.21 -2.43 17.06
C VAL A 585 -26.23 -2.09 15.93
N ALA A 586 -26.75 -1.58 14.82
CA ALA A 586 -25.92 -1.21 13.68
C ALA A 586 -25.14 0.09 13.92
N ALA A 587 -23.89 0.15 13.46
CA ALA A 587 -22.98 1.29 13.53
C ALA A 587 -22.68 1.89 12.14
N ASN A 588 -23.25 1.31 11.09
CA ASN A 588 -23.07 1.79 9.74
C ASN A 588 -23.71 3.19 9.53
N PRO A 589 -23.19 4.03 8.63
CA PRO A 589 -23.70 5.39 8.42
C PRO A 589 -25.16 5.49 7.94
N VAL A 590 -25.75 4.38 7.47
CA VAL A 590 -27.11 4.34 6.91
C VAL A 590 -28.14 3.91 7.95
N ASN A 591 -27.79 2.97 8.84
CA ASN A 591 -28.69 2.42 9.85
C ASN A 591 -28.15 2.63 11.27
N PHE A 592 -27.32 3.65 11.48
CA PHE A 592 -26.72 3.94 12.79
C PHE A 592 -27.78 3.96 13.89
N GLY A 593 -27.58 3.17 14.94
CA GLY A 593 -28.48 3.07 16.08
C GLY A 593 -29.74 2.21 15.85
N LYS A 594 -29.96 1.65 14.65
CA LYS A 594 -31.10 0.78 14.39
C LYS A 594 -30.83 -0.66 14.86
N PRO A 595 -31.78 -1.30 15.58
CA PRO A 595 -31.63 -2.68 16.01
C PRO A 595 -31.71 -3.66 14.84
N CYS A 596 -30.87 -4.67 14.85
CA CYS A 596 -30.86 -5.81 13.91
C CYS A 596 -30.71 -5.46 12.42
N GLN A 597 -30.40 -4.21 12.04
CA GLN A 597 -30.22 -3.79 10.64
C GLN A 597 -28.74 -3.72 10.24
N LEU A 598 -27.99 -4.76 10.60
CA LEU A 598 -26.56 -4.87 10.37
C LEU A 598 -26.23 -4.88 8.86
N SER A 599 -25.12 -4.28 8.50
CA SER A 599 -24.52 -4.45 7.17
C SER A 599 -23.79 -5.79 7.06
N CYS A 600 -23.48 -6.23 5.83
CA CYS A 600 -22.79 -7.51 5.61
C CYS A 600 -21.45 -7.63 6.38
N VAL A 601 -20.73 -6.51 6.50
CA VAL A 601 -19.46 -6.43 7.25
C VAL A 601 -19.69 -6.62 8.75
N GLU A 602 -20.69 -5.94 9.31
CA GLU A 602 -21.02 -6.04 10.74
C GLU A 602 -21.53 -7.43 11.09
N ALA A 603 -22.33 -8.03 10.19
CA ALA A 603 -22.82 -9.40 10.34
C ALA A 603 -21.66 -10.42 10.37
N LEU A 604 -20.70 -10.31 9.45
CA LEU A 604 -19.50 -11.16 9.45
C LEU A 604 -18.64 -10.94 10.69
N ALA A 605 -18.41 -9.67 11.06
CA ALA A 605 -17.58 -9.33 12.21
C ALA A 605 -18.20 -9.80 13.53
N ALA A 606 -19.52 -9.61 13.72
CA ALA A 606 -20.24 -10.10 14.89
C ALA A 606 -20.17 -11.62 14.99
N ALA A 607 -20.37 -12.33 13.88
CA ALA A 607 -20.28 -13.79 13.86
C ALA A 607 -18.88 -14.28 14.25
N LEU A 608 -17.83 -13.69 13.67
CA LEU A 608 -16.45 -14.03 14.02
C LEU A 608 -16.14 -13.71 15.48
N TYR A 609 -16.66 -12.61 16.01
CA TYR A 609 -16.44 -12.22 17.40
C TYR A 609 -17.07 -13.23 18.38
N ILE A 610 -18.33 -13.63 18.15
CA ILE A 610 -19.05 -14.62 18.98
C ILE A 610 -18.33 -15.97 18.97
N VAL A 611 -17.80 -16.36 17.81
CA VAL A 611 -17.09 -17.63 17.59
C VAL A 611 -15.66 -17.61 18.18
N GLY A 612 -15.17 -16.46 18.66
CA GLY A 612 -13.87 -16.33 19.33
C GLY A 612 -12.74 -15.79 18.44
N PHE A 613 -13.02 -15.49 17.17
CA PHE A 613 -12.08 -14.86 16.23
C PHE A 613 -12.08 -13.33 16.36
N LYS A 614 -11.81 -12.82 17.57
CA LYS A 614 -11.90 -11.38 17.92
C LYS A 614 -10.94 -10.51 17.09
N ASN A 615 -9.71 -10.97 16.89
CA ASN A 615 -8.69 -10.24 16.12
C ASN A 615 -9.14 -10.05 14.66
N PHE A 616 -9.67 -11.11 14.03
CA PHE A 616 -10.16 -11.06 12.66
C PHE A 616 -11.38 -10.16 12.49
N ALA A 617 -12.30 -10.15 13.46
CA ALA A 617 -13.42 -9.19 13.47
C ALA A 617 -12.90 -7.74 13.46
N GLY A 618 -11.85 -7.45 14.24
CA GLY A 618 -11.17 -6.16 14.26
C GLY A 618 -10.53 -5.80 12.90
N VAL A 619 -9.86 -6.74 12.24
CA VAL A 619 -9.22 -6.54 10.92
C VAL A 619 -10.24 -6.23 9.82
N ILE A 620 -11.41 -6.90 9.82
CA ILE A 620 -12.47 -6.64 8.84
C ILE A 620 -13.06 -5.23 9.07
N LEU A 621 -13.26 -4.85 10.33
CA LEU A 621 -13.83 -3.56 10.70
C LEU A 621 -12.85 -2.39 10.50
N SER A 622 -11.54 -2.58 10.65
CA SER A 622 -10.52 -1.54 10.47
C SER A 622 -10.49 -0.98 9.03
N LYS A 623 -11.03 -1.72 8.05
CA LYS A 623 -11.18 -1.25 6.66
C LYS A 623 -12.28 -0.16 6.50
N PHE A 624 -13.01 0.15 7.57
CA PHE A 624 -14.09 1.12 7.60
C PHE A 624 -13.86 2.14 8.72
N LYS A 625 -13.96 3.44 8.41
CA LYS A 625 -13.76 4.53 9.39
C LYS A 625 -14.69 4.44 10.61
N TRP A 626 -15.88 3.87 10.44
CA TRP A 626 -16.88 3.67 11.49
C TRP A 626 -16.80 2.30 12.17
N GLY A 627 -15.93 1.40 11.69
CA GLY A 627 -15.90 0.00 12.14
C GLY A 627 -15.52 -0.17 13.60
N SER A 628 -14.67 0.70 14.16
CA SER A 628 -14.33 0.70 15.60
C SER A 628 -15.56 0.96 16.47
N ASN A 629 -16.46 1.84 16.03
CA ASN A 629 -17.66 2.21 16.79
C ASN A 629 -18.62 1.02 16.93
N PHE A 630 -18.61 0.08 15.98
CA PHE A 630 -19.44 -1.12 16.06
C PHE A 630 -19.08 -2.00 17.27
N LEU A 631 -17.78 -2.22 17.49
CA LEU A 631 -17.30 -2.99 18.64
C LEU A 631 -17.52 -2.23 19.95
N THR A 632 -17.33 -0.91 19.96
CA THR A 632 -17.56 -0.09 21.15
C THR A 632 -19.03 -0.08 21.56
N MET A 633 -19.96 0.08 20.62
CA MET A 633 -21.41 0.14 20.93
C MET A 633 -21.99 -1.19 21.39
N ASN A 634 -21.48 -2.31 20.86
CA ASN A 634 -22.02 -3.65 21.17
C ASN A 634 -21.11 -4.46 22.10
N LYS A 635 -20.13 -3.83 22.78
CA LYS A 635 -19.09 -4.53 23.53
C LYS A 635 -19.66 -5.49 24.57
N ASP A 636 -20.55 -4.99 25.42
CA ASP A 636 -21.11 -5.75 26.55
C ASP A 636 -21.95 -6.95 26.05
N LEU A 637 -22.71 -6.76 24.97
CA LEU A 637 -23.49 -7.82 24.33
C LEU A 637 -22.61 -8.87 23.66
N LEU A 638 -21.59 -8.44 22.91
CA LEU A 638 -20.70 -9.33 22.20
C LEU A 638 -19.84 -10.17 23.16
N GLU A 639 -19.40 -9.59 24.28
CA GLU A 639 -18.71 -10.30 25.35
C GLU A 639 -19.66 -11.31 26.05
N ALA A 640 -20.88 -10.88 26.38
CA ALA A 640 -21.91 -11.75 26.95
C ALA A 640 -22.27 -12.94 26.04
N TYR A 641 -22.32 -12.73 24.72
CA TYR A 641 -22.59 -13.81 23.75
C TYR A 641 -21.39 -14.74 23.55
N ALA A 642 -20.16 -14.24 23.62
CA ALA A 642 -18.96 -15.07 23.51
C ALA A 642 -18.77 -16.03 24.71
N GLU A 643 -19.33 -15.69 25.88
CA GLU A 643 -19.34 -16.57 27.06
C GLU A 643 -20.36 -17.72 26.96
N CYS A 644 -21.40 -17.56 26.12
CA CYS A 644 -22.50 -18.51 26.02
C CYS A 644 -22.12 -19.70 25.12
N LYS A 645 -22.32 -20.93 25.61
CA LYS A 645 -21.98 -22.15 24.84
C LYS A 645 -23.09 -22.55 23.88
N THR A 646 -24.35 -22.53 24.34
CA THR A 646 -25.49 -22.99 23.53
C THR A 646 -26.27 -21.83 22.89
N SER A 647 -27.01 -22.12 21.83
CA SER A 647 -27.91 -21.13 21.20
C SER A 647 -29.03 -20.66 22.14
N ALA A 648 -29.46 -21.52 23.07
CA ALA A 648 -30.51 -21.20 24.04
C ALA A 648 -30.04 -20.18 25.08
N ASP A 649 -28.79 -20.29 25.53
CA ASP A 649 -28.19 -19.36 26.50
C ASP A 649 -28.10 -17.94 25.94
N ILE A 650 -27.76 -17.82 24.65
CA ILE A 650 -27.71 -16.54 23.93
C ILE A 650 -29.10 -15.89 23.88
N ILE A 651 -30.14 -16.69 23.60
CA ILE A 651 -31.53 -16.20 23.58
C ILE A 651 -31.97 -15.76 24.97
N ALA A 652 -31.62 -16.52 26.02
CA ALA A 652 -31.94 -16.16 27.39
C ALA A 652 -31.29 -14.82 27.78
N ARG A 653 -29.99 -14.66 27.50
CA ARG A 653 -29.23 -13.44 27.81
C ARG A 653 -29.70 -12.24 26.99
N GLN A 654 -30.05 -12.45 25.72
CA GLN A 654 -30.71 -11.44 24.88
C GLN A 654 -32.06 -11.01 25.47
N SER A 655 -32.89 -11.96 25.89
CA SER A 655 -34.22 -11.65 26.44
C SER A 655 -34.14 -10.87 27.76
N ALA A 656 -33.14 -11.15 28.60
CA ALA A 656 -32.88 -10.39 29.81
C ALA A 656 -32.46 -8.95 29.49
N TYR A 657 -31.54 -8.76 28.54
CA TYR A 657 -31.09 -7.44 28.11
C TYR A 657 -32.23 -6.58 27.54
N LEU A 658 -33.10 -7.17 26.70
CA LEU A 658 -34.24 -6.46 26.15
C LEU A 658 -35.25 -6.03 27.23
N LYS A 659 -35.44 -6.85 28.27
CA LYS A 659 -36.29 -6.46 29.43
C LYS A 659 -35.70 -5.27 30.19
N MET A 660 -34.39 -5.25 30.42
CA MET A 660 -33.73 -4.11 31.09
C MET A 660 -33.92 -2.81 30.28
N LEU A 661 -33.75 -2.86 28.95
CA LEU A 661 -34.01 -1.70 28.09
C LEU A 661 -35.48 -1.24 28.12
N GLU A 662 -36.43 -2.16 28.19
CA GLU A 662 -37.85 -1.81 28.34
C GLU A 662 -38.16 -1.19 29.71
N GLU A 663 -37.47 -1.62 30.77
CA GLU A 663 -37.58 -1.05 32.11
C GLU A 663 -36.98 0.36 32.17
N GLU A 664 -35.75 0.56 31.68
CA GLU A 664 -35.12 1.89 31.56
C GLU A 664 -35.96 2.86 30.72
N ALA A 665 -36.54 2.39 29.61
CA ALA A 665 -37.42 3.21 28.78
C ALA A 665 -38.74 3.58 29.47
N LYS A 666 -39.22 2.77 30.41
CA LYS A 666 -40.39 3.09 31.25
C LYS A 666 -40.01 4.09 32.34
N GLU A 667 -38.86 3.94 32.96
CA GLU A 667 -38.33 4.88 33.97
C GLU A 667 -38.08 6.27 33.38
N LEU A 668 -37.44 6.36 32.21
CA LEU A 668 -37.23 7.62 31.49
C LEU A 668 -38.54 8.32 31.09
N LYS A 669 -39.62 7.55 30.86
CA LYS A 669 -40.96 8.10 30.63
C LYS A 669 -41.66 8.56 31.91
N GLN A 670 -41.22 8.09 33.08
CA GLN A 670 -41.78 8.43 34.38
C GLN A 670 -41.03 9.59 35.07
N CYS A 671 -39.80 9.91 34.65
CA CYS A 671 -39.09 11.10 35.12
C CYS A 671 -39.78 12.38 34.62
N PRO A 672 -40.23 13.28 35.51
CA PRO A 672 -40.72 14.59 35.09
C PRO A 672 -39.58 15.41 34.49
N ILE A 673 -39.89 16.15 33.43
CA ILE A 673 -38.94 17.04 32.73
C ILE A 673 -38.66 18.23 33.66
N ASP A 674 -37.45 18.32 34.20
CA ASP A 674 -37.00 19.49 34.98
C ASP A 674 -36.92 20.72 34.06
N MET A 675 -37.89 21.61 34.20
CA MET A 675 -37.83 22.97 33.65
C MET A 675 -37.07 23.87 34.64
N PRO A 676 -36.07 24.66 34.20
CA PRO A 676 -35.37 25.57 35.09
C PRO A 676 -36.31 26.65 35.65
N GLU A 677 -36.17 26.96 36.94
CA GLU A 677 -36.97 27.97 37.65
C GLU A 677 -36.80 29.37 37.03
N SER A 678 -37.93 30.04 36.77
CA SER A 678 -37.99 31.43 36.36
C SER A 678 -37.71 32.34 37.55
N TYR A 679 -36.63 33.12 37.48
CA TYR A 679 -36.36 34.18 38.45
C TYR A 679 -37.31 35.36 38.22
N ASP A 680 -38.28 35.53 39.11
CA ASP A 680 -39.07 36.76 39.24
C ASP A 680 -38.23 37.85 39.93
N GLU A 681 -37.88 38.90 39.19
CA GLU A 681 -37.39 40.15 39.78
C GLU A 681 -38.57 40.99 40.27
N THR A 682 -38.90 40.86 41.56
CA THR A 682 -39.62 41.93 42.28
C THR A 682 -39.03 42.17 43.66
N SER A 683 -38.66 43.45 43.87
CA SER A 683 -38.60 44.21 45.13
C SER A 683 -37.68 43.71 46.25
N SER A 684 -36.67 44.53 46.60
CA SER A 684 -36.84 45.50 47.69
C SER A 684 -35.59 46.36 47.87
N SER A 685 -35.80 47.67 47.77
CA SER A 685 -35.02 48.70 48.43
C SER A 685 -34.92 48.46 49.93
N ASP A 686 -33.74 48.70 50.51
CA ASP A 686 -33.50 49.61 51.65
C ASP A 686 -32.30 49.18 52.51
N GLU A 687 -31.51 50.20 52.84
CA GLU A 687 -30.40 50.33 53.80
C GLU A 687 -28.99 49.82 53.44
#